data_AF-M2Q375-F1
#
_entry.id   AF-M2Q375-F1
#
_cell.length_a   1.000
_cell.length_b   1.000
_cell.length_c   1.000
_cell.angle_alpha   90.00
_cell.angle_beta   90.00
_cell.angle_gamma   90.00
#
_symmetry.space_group_name_H-M   'P 1'
#
loop_
_entity.id
_entity.type
_entity.pdbx_description
1 polymer ?
#
loop_
_entity_poly.entity_id
_entity_poly.type
_entity_poly.pdbx_seq_one_letter_code
_entity_poly.pdbx_strand_id
1 'polypeptide(L)'
;MISAYGFKKLKKVLLSSFVSIMVIAGMATPLTVKAEPQKKDYSKKYKMISLDAGRKYFSADQINRIIDHASSKGFTHLHLLLGNDAFRFTLNDMDVHVNDKVYKAADINKAITKGNFEYMTRQKAQNIQDAAKTLSESDMNKILAHAKAKNMKIIPGINMPGHMDSIVTVMEEMKDLGNVRFTGDKGTSLTTMNYDNEKAAQFMKSFLQKYLDYFKSKGIKEFNFGADEIGNDAVSGYKGGYDYLSKRPAQYATLVKFINKLADQVDAAGMTPYCFNDGLYYNDNTAHKFSSKIRVFYWSCGHTWWGAPDSGSAKTIIKQGHKIVNVNEKWYYVLGRERADCPSRGGAYTAFPYEGMDPSKASTVKMKDVTFDYVREHPNDNKNLETLGSMIALWCDIPSMPYEEDKFFKYMDIFADSNPDVFKKENPVAPEMKRTMSVKGTMKVASIDAGRKFFSAQDIKNAIARLKEKDYTHLQLILGNNGLRFALDNMDIKANNKTYKGEDIKKYIKAGNKEYMTSKYAEDTENADRFLTETEMNDILDFAKKKGIQIIPLINTPGHMDTILSVMEKAGLTQVRYDCKDPKYDQSDEPSATTISMENKEALEFTKTLVKKYMDYFSKKGCQFFNIGADEYGNHDSNCQGFADLQKLGLYKTFIAYINELAKYATDRKVRPMVFNDGIYYGEKDNDGQFDPNILVAYWTSGFPYNGHRYQPAQTTYLAKKDHEILNTNDNWYYVIGTESPWNQSWYGFNMAMRGVSKHKFAENVGNPVKTVGSMICLWCDNPGKAYKEKNFFQWVDAFANNNPDVFKKRADYSKVDEALEKAKKYEKEKNNYTAESYDKLDKAVKAVIRDKYEEEQPTVDLYAVAIESAIAQLKLKPADYTAINEIYFKAKKAVAYRKNYVDKTIDELEKVLNEISFDLTIKEQEKVNNLAKRLKDAYEALELKDADYSEVEKAKKEVPDLKNYTEETAKAVTKALAAVQEGLKIDEQDKVDQYAKNIRDAISKLEEKKADYSNVDKALKNVPKDLSSYTEESVERLNRAIEAAKKRDLKISQQKKAEAIAEEINNAIAGLVKKNITYKMTPGDVIKGQEAVFRSSADIKKFKQLLIDNKIVDSKNYKVTEGSTIITLSKEYTKTLSVGEHTIQIVSVDGQATAKFTVKDMVKVEETKPATKKPEKKAKENMKKKPSKADTSDSTHIIGYIIVIFISLAGAITLKKKFN
;
A
#
# COMPACT_ATOMS: atom_id res chain seq x y z
N MET A 1 -65.57 1.73 -34.59
CA MET A 1 -66.38 1.61 -33.36
C MET A 1 -65.94 0.30 -32.70
N ILE A 2 -65.43 0.25 -31.47
CA ILE A 2 -66.10 0.47 -30.15
C ILE A 2 -67.20 -0.59 -29.97
N SER A 3 -67.28 -1.46 -28.95
CA SER A 3 -66.55 -1.72 -27.66
C SER A 3 -66.63 -3.25 -27.41
N ALA A 4 -65.67 -4.03 -26.89
CA ALA A 4 -64.89 -3.99 -25.63
C ALA A 4 -65.68 -4.35 -24.33
N TYR A 5 -64.96 -4.95 -23.35
CA TYR A 5 -65.37 -5.48 -22.02
C TYR A 5 -66.13 -6.82 -21.93
N GLY A 6 -65.83 -7.62 -20.88
CA GLY A 6 -66.67 -8.76 -20.46
C GLY A 6 -66.00 -9.91 -19.67
N PHE A 7 -65.39 -10.87 -20.37
CA PHE A 7 -65.26 -12.25 -19.89
C PHE A 7 -64.03 -12.55 -18.99
N LYS A 8 -64.04 -12.06 -17.74
CA LYS A 8 -62.99 -12.44 -16.75
C LYS A 8 -63.44 -12.56 -15.28
N LYS A 9 -64.66 -13.05 -14.98
CA LYS A 9 -65.10 -13.25 -13.58
C LYS A 9 -66.19 -14.30 -13.27
N LEU A 10 -66.17 -15.52 -13.86
CA LEU A 10 -67.13 -16.58 -13.46
C LEU A 10 -66.61 -18.04 -13.55
N LYS A 11 -65.34 -18.32 -13.23
CA LYS A 11 -64.77 -19.68 -13.29
C LYS A 11 -64.06 -20.15 -12.01
N LYS A 12 -64.61 -19.80 -10.82
CA LYS A 12 -63.97 -20.08 -9.52
C LYS A 12 -64.91 -20.17 -8.30
N VAL A 13 -66.15 -20.68 -8.44
CA VAL A 13 -67.10 -20.81 -7.31
C VAL A 13 -67.80 -22.18 -7.24
N LEU A 14 -68.29 -22.73 -8.36
CA LEU A 14 -69.02 -24.01 -8.35
C LEU A 14 -68.10 -25.21 -8.55
N LEU A 15 -67.53 -25.72 -7.45
CA LEU A 15 -66.83 -27.00 -7.37
C LEU A 15 -66.96 -27.61 -5.96
N SER A 16 -68.15 -28.14 -5.62
CA SER A 16 -68.36 -28.87 -4.35
C SER A 16 -69.55 -29.84 -4.39
N SER A 17 -69.24 -31.12 -4.17
CA SER A 17 -70.14 -32.20 -3.67
C SER A 17 -71.17 -32.83 -4.63
N PHE A 18 -71.52 -34.10 -4.31
CA PHE A 18 -72.47 -35.01 -5.00
C PHE A 18 -72.08 -35.38 -6.46
N VAL A 19 -71.47 -36.54 -6.77
CA VAL A 19 -71.23 -37.82 -6.07
C VAL A 19 -72.46 -38.74 -5.91
N SER A 20 -72.26 -39.99 -6.37
CA SER A 20 -73.03 -41.24 -6.17
C SER A 20 -74.25 -41.57 -7.06
N ILE A 21 -74.28 -42.87 -7.44
CA ILE A 21 -75.39 -43.68 -7.95
C ILE A 21 -75.98 -43.30 -9.32
N MET A 22 -75.50 -43.99 -10.37
CA MET A 22 -76.36 -44.90 -11.13
C MET A 22 -75.54 -46.05 -11.73
N VAL A 23 -76.13 -47.26 -11.77
CA VAL A 23 -75.45 -48.54 -11.97
C VAL A 23 -76.39 -49.50 -12.70
N ILE A 24 -75.87 -50.25 -13.69
CA ILE A 24 -76.49 -51.40 -14.39
C ILE A 24 -77.80 -51.12 -15.17
N ALA A 25 -77.72 -51.22 -16.50
CA ALA A 25 -78.50 -52.14 -17.37
C ALA A 25 -78.39 -51.72 -18.85
N GLY A 26 -78.18 -52.66 -19.79
CA GLY A 26 -78.16 -52.35 -21.23
C GLY A 26 -77.13 -53.09 -22.09
N MET A 27 -76.92 -54.40 -21.87
CA MET A 27 -76.03 -55.20 -22.73
C MET A 27 -76.74 -55.70 -23.99
N ALA A 28 -76.25 -55.30 -25.17
CA ALA A 28 -76.49 -56.01 -26.44
C ALA A 28 -75.32 -55.75 -27.42
N THR A 29 -74.46 -56.75 -27.60
CA THR A 29 -73.49 -56.91 -28.71
C THR A 29 -72.78 -55.64 -29.26
N PRO A 30 -71.68 -55.18 -28.64
CA PRO A 30 -70.68 -54.36 -29.33
C PRO A 30 -69.85 -55.20 -30.30
N LEU A 31 -69.26 -54.58 -31.33
CA LEU A 31 -68.37 -55.26 -32.28
C LEU A 31 -67.11 -55.79 -31.57
N THR A 32 -66.62 -56.95 -32.02
CA THR A 32 -65.32 -57.52 -31.61
C THR A 32 -64.14 -56.77 -32.24
N VAL A 33 -63.94 -55.52 -31.81
CA VAL A 33 -62.65 -54.84 -31.95
C VAL A 33 -61.61 -55.68 -31.19
N LYS A 34 -60.62 -56.24 -31.90
CA LYS A 34 -59.45 -56.83 -31.25
C LYS A 34 -58.76 -55.72 -30.45
N ALA A 35 -58.79 -55.82 -29.13
CA ALA A 35 -58.00 -54.95 -28.28
C ALA A 35 -56.52 -55.10 -28.64
N GLU A 36 -55.82 -53.98 -28.85
CA GLU A 36 -54.37 -54.02 -28.98
C GLU A 36 -53.76 -54.61 -27.69
N PRO A 37 -52.72 -55.46 -27.78
CA PRO A 37 -52.10 -56.04 -26.60
C PRO A 37 -51.47 -54.92 -25.75
N GLN A 38 -52.03 -54.73 -24.55
CA GLN A 38 -51.65 -53.69 -23.61
C GLN A 38 -50.13 -53.70 -23.40
N LYS A 39 -49.45 -52.58 -23.71
CA LYS A 39 -47.99 -52.47 -23.55
C LYS A 39 -47.61 -52.70 -22.09
N LYS A 40 -46.98 -53.85 -21.80
CA LYS A 40 -46.46 -54.20 -20.47
C LYS A 40 -45.51 -53.11 -19.99
N ASP A 41 -45.72 -52.58 -18.78
CA ASP A 41 -44.80 -51.58 -18.21
C ASP A 41 -43.59 -52.25 -17.57
N TYR A 42 -42.45 -52.11 -18.23
CA TYR A 42 -41.17 -52.64 -17.76
C TYR A 42 -40.42 -51.70 -16.79
N SER A 43 -40.96 -50.53 -16.45
CA SER A 43 -40.30 -49.56 -15.54
C SER A 43 -39.92 -50.16 -14.18
N LYS A 44 -40.70 -51.14 -13.70
CA LYS A 44 -40.53 -51.80 -12.40
C LYS A 44 -39.64 -53.04 -12.45
N LYS A 45 -39.17 -53.46 -13.63
CA LYS A 45 -38.30 -54.64 -13.77
C LYS A 45 -36.84 -54.28 -13.47
N TYR A 46 -36.13 -55.19 -12.82
CA TYR A 46 -34.74 -54.99 -12.44
C TYR A 46 -33.86 -55.08 -13.69
N LYS A 47 -32.89 -54.18 -13.76
CA LYS A 47 -31.89 -54.06 -14.84
C LYS A 47 -30.54 -54.11 -14.16
N MET A 48 -29.91 -55.28 -14.16
CA MET A 48 -28.83 -55.59 -13.24
C MET A 48 -27.51 -55.86 -13.96
N ILE A 49 -26.41 -55.54 -13.30
CA ILE A 49 -25.06 -55.95 -13.69
C ILE A 49 -24.46 -56.75 -12.53
N SER A 50 -23.84 -57.89 -12.84
CA SER A 50 -22.97 -58.63 -11.93
C SER A 50 -21.53 -58.28 -12.23
N LEU A 51 -20.77 -57.90 -11.21
CA LEU A 51 -19.33 -57.69 -11.29
C LEU A 51 -18.63 -58.73 -10.41
N ASP A 52 -17.89 -59.65 -11.05
CA ASP A 52 -17.02 -60.63 -10.37
C ASP A 52 -15.76 -59.95 -9.80
N ALA A 53 -15.98 -59.16 -8.75
CA ALA A 53 -14.96 -58.49 -7.97
C ALA A 53 -14.39 -59.38 -6.85
N GLY A 54 -14.62 -60.70 -6.89
CA GLY A 54 -14.05 -61.68 -5.98
C GLY A 54 -12.75 -62.23 -6.56
N ARG A 55 -12.83 -62.85 -7.74
CA ARG A 55 -11.66 -63.36 -8.46
C ARG A 55 -10.67 -62.25 -8.79
N LYS A 56 -11.17 -61.15 -9.34
CA LYS A 56 -10.38 -59.99 -9.77
C LYS A 56 -10.59 -58.78 -8.86
N TYR A 57 -9.50 -58.12 -8.48
CA TYR A 57 -9.57 -56.83 -7.77
C TYR A 57 -9.94 -55.69 -8.74
N PHE A 58 -10.89 -54.85 -8.33
CA PHE A 58 -11.25 -53.58 -8.96
C PHE A 58 -11.12 -52.46 -7.91
N SER A 59 -10.61 -51.29 -8.31
CA SER A 59 -10.54 -50.13 -7.43
C SER A 59 -11.91 -49.47 -7.23
N ALA A 60 -12.05 -48.67 -6.16
CA ALA A 60 -13.26 -47.88 -5.92
C ALA A 60 -13.63 -46.99 -7.12
N ASP A 61 -12.63 -46.40 -7.78
CA ASP A 61 -12.86 -45.51 -8.92
C ASP A 61 -13.29 -46.28 -10.18
N GLN A 62 -12.79 -47.51 -10.40
CA GLN A 62 -13.28 -48.39 -11.45
C GLN A 62 -14.75 -48.78 -11.21
N ILE A 63 -15.08 -49.19 -9.99
CA ILE A 63 -16.46 -49.54 -9.61
C ILE A 63 -17.39 -48.32 -9.73
N ASN A 64 -16.93 -47.13 -9.34
CA ASN A 64 -17.69 -45.90 -9.48
C ASN A 64 -17.95 -45.54 -10.96
N ARG A 65 -16.97 -45.69 -11.86
CA ARG A 65 -17.19 -45.47 -13.30
C ARG A 65 -18.12 -46.51 -13.92
N ILE A 66 -18.05 -47.78 -13.49
CA ILE A 66 -19.04 -48.81 -13.87
C ILE A 66 -20.46 -48.37 -13.43
N ILE A 67 -20.62 -47.89 -12.19
CA ILE A 67 -21.89 -47.36 -11.67
C ILE A 67 -22.38 -46.16 -12.48
N ASP A 68 -21.50 -45.22 -12.84
CA ASP A 68 -21.85 -44.04 -13.65
C ASP A 68 -22.37 -44.44 -15.03
N HIS A 69 -21.64 -45.29 -15.74
CA HIS A 69 -21.99 -45.75 -17.08
C HIS A 69 -23.29 -46.57 -17.07
N ALA A 70 -23.40 -47.52 -16.14
CA ALA A 70 -24.60 -48.31 -15.90
C ALA A 70 -25.84 -47.43 -15.60
N SER A 71 -25.70 -46.46 -14.70
CA SER A 71 -26.78 -45.52 -14.35
C SER A 71 -27.20 -44.69 -15.57
N SER A 72 -26.24 -44.21 -16.38
CA SER A 72 -26.52 -43.44 -17.60
C SER A 72 -27.32 -44.22 -18.66
N LYS A 73 -27.12 -45.54 -18.73
CA LYS A 73 -27.88 -46.46 -19.59
C LYS A 73 -29.16 -46.99 -18.94
N GLY A 74 -29.50 -46.52 -17.74
CA GLY A 74 -30.75 -46.87 -17.04
C GLY A 74 -30.74 -48.23 -16.34
N PHE A 75 -29.57 -48.81 -16.05
CA PHE A 75 -29.46 -49.92 -15.10
C PHE A 75 -29.80 -49.44 -13.67
N THR A 76 -30.21 -50.38 -12.81
CA THR A 76 -30.86 -50.07 -11.51
C THR A 76 -30.25 -50.79 -10.32
N HIS A 77 -29.53 -51.90 -10.54
CA HIS A 77 -28.84 -52.64 -9.49
C HIS A 77 -27.46 -53.10 -9.98
N LEU A 78 -26.44 -53.00 -9.12
CA LEU A 78 -25.14 -53.65 -9.28
C LEU A 78 -25.04 -54.76 -8.23
N HIS A 79 -25.03 -56.01 -8.69
CA HIS A 79 -24.57 -57.15 -7.91
C HIS A 79 -23.04 -57.10 -7.85
N LEU A 80 -22.51 -56.75 -6.69
CA LEU A 80 -21.08 -56.60 -6.45
C LEU A 80 -20.59 -57.83 -5.69
N LEU A 81 -20.08 -58.81 -6.44
CA LEU A 81 -19.65 -60.10 -5.91
C LEU A 81 -18.23 -59.94 -5.35
N LEU A 82 -18.11 -59.87 -4.03
CA LEU A 82 -16.88 -59.54 -3.28
C LEU A 82 -16.14 -60.77 -2.75
N GLY A 83 -16.84 -61.89 -2.61
CA GLY A 83 -16.27 -63.22 -2.38
C GLY A 83 -16.74 -64.17 -3.47
N ASN A 84 -15.82 -64.61 -4.32
CA ASN A 84 -16.01 -65.60 -5.37
C ASN A 84 -14.64 -66.20 -5.70
N ASP A 85 -14.40 -67.41 -5.21
CA ASP A 85 -13.11 -68.03 -4.96
C ASP A 85 -12.19 -67.15 -4.08
N ALA A 86 -11.66 -66.06 -4.62
CA ALA A 86 -10.93 -65.03 -3.88
C ALA A 86 -11.87 -63.99 -3.24
N PHE A 87 -11.33 -63.24 -2.27
CA PHE A 87 -12.10 -62.41 -1.35
C PHE A 87 -11.52 -60.98 -1.24
N ARG A 88 -12.28 -59.97 -1.69
CA ARG A 88 -11.77 -58.62 -1.97
C ARG A 88 -12.36 -57.50 -1.14
N PHE A 89 -12.96 -57.76 0.01
CA PHE A 89 -13.46 -56.69 0.89
C PHE A 89 -13.14 -56.96 2.38
N THR A 90 -12.34 -56.09 3.00
CA THR A 90 -11.99 -56.17 4.43
C THR A 90 -12.65 -55.05 5.23
N LEU A 91 -13.13 -55.40 6.42
CA LEU A 91 -13.67 -54.46 7.40
C LEU A 91 -12.55 -54.00 8.36
N ASN A 92 -12.74 -52.87 9.02
CA ASN A 92 -11.76 -52.35 10.00
C ASN A 92 -11.60 -53.29 11.22
N ASP A 93 -12.70 -53.88 11.66
CA ASP A 93 -12.74 -54.99 12.61
C ASP A 93 -13.05 -56.30 11.85
N MET A 94 -12.25 -57.34 12.10
CA MET A 94 -12.39 -58.67 11.50
C MET A 94 -12.33 -59.81 12.55
N ASP A 95 -12.56 -59.54 13.84
CA ASP A 95 -12.64 -60.60 14.87
C ASP A 95 -13.85 -61.51 14.66
N VAL A 96 -13.64 -62.84 14.62
CA VAL A 96 -14.71 -63.83 14.40
C VAL A 96 -14.89 -64.70 15.65
N HIS A 97 -16.12 -64.76 16.15
CA HIS A 97 -16.48 -65.43 17.39
C HIS A 97 -17.13 -66.79 17.10
N VAL A 98 -16.62 -67.88 17.68
CA VAL A 98 -17.12 -69.25 17.51
C VAL A 98 -17.16 -69.94 18.88
N ASN A 99 -18.37 -70.07 19.42
CA ASN A 99 -18.59 -70.41 20.84
C ASN A 99 -17.73 -69.48 21.72
N ASP A 100 -16.99 -70.02 22.68
CA ASP A 100 -16.16 -69.25 23.61
C ASP A 100 -14.83 -68.73 23.00
N LYS A 101 -14.54 -69.03 21.72
CA LYS A 101 -13.30 -68.64 21.06
C LYS A 101 -13.46 -67.41 20.16
N VAL A 102 -12.46 -66.53 20.21
CA VAL A 102 -12.30 -65.39 19.29
C VAL A 102 -11.09 -65.63 18.38
N TYR A 103 -11.30 -65.69 17.08
CA TYR A 103 -10.27 -65.65 16.05
C TYR A 103 -9.99 -64.17 15.71
N LYS A 104 -8.72 -63.76 15.74
CA LYS A 104 -8.36 -62.33 15.71
C LYS A 104 -8.23 -61.77 14.30
N ALA A 105 -8.61 -60.50 14.14
CA ALA A 105 -8.56 -59.75 12.89
C ALA A 105 -7.18 -59.79 12.20
N ALA A 106 -6.09 -59.81 12.96
CA ALA A 106 -4.73 -59.92 12.43
C ALA A 106 -4.48 -61.26 11.71
N ASP A 107 -4.86 -62.38 12.33
CA ASP A 107 -4.72 -63.72 11.76
C ASP A 107 -5.65 -63.92 10.57
N ILE A 108 -6.90 -63.43 10.67
CA ILE A 108 -7.89 -63.50 9.60
C ILE A 108 -7.46 -62.67 8.38
N ASN A 109 -6.99 -61.43 8.56
CA ASN A 109 -6.51 -60.60 7.44
C ASN A 109 -5.23 -61.16 6.79
N LYS A 110 -4.34 -61.76 7.59
CA LYS A 110 -3.17 -62.51 7.10
C LYS A 110 -3.61 -63.74 6.29
N ALA A 111 -4.61 -64.48 6.75
CA ALA A 111 -5.12 -65.66 6.06
C ALA A 111 -5.93 -65.32 4.79
N ILE A 112 -6.65 -64.18 4.75
CA ILE A 112 -7.27 -63.63 3.53
C ILE A 112 -6.19 -63.27 2.51
N THR A 113 -5.11 -62.62 2.96
CA THR A 113 -3.95 -62.30 2.11
C THR A 113 -3.32 -63.55 1.51
N LYS A 114 -3.13 -64.60 2.32
CA LYS A 114 -2.65 -65.92 1.89
C LYS A 114 -3.61 -66.57 0.89
N GLY A 115 -4.87 -66.74 1.24
CA GLY A 115 -5.88 -67.42 0.39
C GLY A 115 -6.09 -66.75 -0.95
N ASN A 116 -6.09 -65.41 -0.99
CA ASN A 116 -6.09 -64.64 -2.23
C ASN A 116 -4.86 -64.94 -3.08
N PHE A 117 -3.66 -64.90 -2.51
CA PHE A 117 -2.41 -65.17 -3.24
C PHE A 117 -2.34 -66.62 -3.76
N GLU A 118 -2.77 -67.59 -2.95
CA GLU A 118 -2.85 -69.00 -3.34
C GLU A 118 -3.80 -69.21 -4.51
N TYR A 119 -4.99 -68.62 -4.48
CA TYR A 119 -5.95 -68.70 -5.60
C TYR A 119 -5.33 -68.16 -6.91
N MET A 120 -4.74 -66.97 -6.89
CA MET A 120 -4.09 -66.41 -8.11
C MET A 120 -2.93 -67.30 -8.58
N THR A 121 -2.18 -67.90 -7.64
CA THR A 121 -1.09 -68.85 -7.95
C THR A 121 -1.63 -70.12 -8.62
N ARG A 122 -2.74 -70.69 -8.13
CA ARG A 122 -3.42 -71.86 -8.73
C ARG A 122 -3.90 -71.57 -10.16
N GLN A 123 -4.40 -70.36 -10.43
CA GLN A 123 -4.77 -69.90 -11.78
C GLN A 123 -3.56 -69.60 -12.70
N LYS A 124 -2.35 -70.07 -12.36
CA LYS A 124 -1.09 -69.90 -13.11
C LYS A 124 -0.78 -68.43 -13.46
N ALA A 125 -1.22 -67.52 -12.62
CA ALA A 125 -1.47 -66.14 -13.01
C ALA A 125 -0.23 -65.25 -12.85
N GLN A 126 0.66 -65.31 -13.85
CA GLN A 126 1.93 -64.57 -13.86
C GLN A 126 1.74 -63.04 -13.88
N ASN A 127 2.69 -62.32 -13.30
CA ASN A 127 2.82 -60.84 -13.31
C ASN A 127 1.57 -60.05 -12.84
N ILE A 128 0.68 -60.66 -12.04
CA ILE A 128 -0.47 -59.96 -11.48
C ILE A 128 -0.03 -58.90 -10.45
N GLN A 129 -0.18 -57.64 -10.83
CA GLN A 129 -0.38 -56.56 -9.87
C GLN A 129 -1.69 -56.80 -9.11
N ASP A 130 -1.70 -56.50 -7.81
CA ASP A 130 -2.89 -56.50 -6.94
C ASP A 130 -3.43 -57.87 -6.52
N ALA A 131 -2.68 -58.97 -6.72
CA ALA A 131 -3.07 -60.33 -6.36
C ALA A 131 -3.56 -60.50 -4.90
N ALA A 132 -3.01 -59.71 -3.98
CA ALA A 132 -3.35 -59.71 -2.55
C ALA A 132 -4.29 -58.58 -2.11
N LYS A 133 -4.66 -57.63 -2.98
CA LYS A 133 -5.44 -56.45 -2.58
C LYS A 133 -6.89 -56.80 -2.22
N THR A 134 -7.45 -55.96 -1.36
CA THR A 134 -8.87 -55.90 -1.00
C THR A 134 -9.29 -54.42 -0.94
N LEU A 135 -10.57 -54.14 -1.15
CA LEU A 135 -11.20 -52.86 -0.83
C LEU A 135 -11.25 -52.67 0.69
N SER A 136 -10.97 -51.47 1.16
CA SER A 136 -11.17 -51.10 2.57
C SER A 136 -12.61 -50.71 2.87
N GLU A 137 -12.98 -50.63 4.14
CA GLU A 137 -14.28 -50.06 4.54
C GLU A 137 -14.47 -48.62 4.01
N SER A 138 -13.40 -47.82 3.95
CA SER A 138 -13.43 -46.46 3.41
C SER A 138 -13.79 -46.46 1.92
N ASP A 139 -13.25 -47.41 1.15
CA ASP A 139 -13.52 -47.55 -0.28
C ASP A 139 -14.94 -48.03 -0.55
N MET A 140 -15.41 -49.02 0.21
CA MET A 140 -16.81 -49.45 0.16
C MET A 140 -17.77 -48.32 0.55
N ASN A 141 -17.44 -47.52 1.58
CA ASN A 141 -18.24 -46.36 1.98
C ASN A 141 -18.37 -45.32 0.82
N LYS A 142 -17.32 -45.11 0.01
CA LYS A 142 -17.38 -44.27 -1.20
C LYS A 142 -18.29 -44.88 -2.27
N ILE A 143 -18.11 -46.17 -2.58
CA ILE A 143 -18.90 -46.90 -3.58
C ILE A 143 -20.40 -46.83 -3.26
N LEU A 144 -20.77 -47.12 -2.00
CA LEU A 144 -22.17 -47.11 -1.55
C LEU A 144 -22.77 -45.69 -1.60
N ALA A 145 -21.99 -44.65 -1.28
CA ALA A 145 -22.44 -43.26 -1.39
C ALA A 145 -22.65 -42.82 -2.85
N HIS A 146 -21.73 -43.20 -3.75
CA HIS A 146 -21.83 -42.91 -5.19
C HIS A 146 -23.00 -43.65 -5.84
N ALA A 147 -23.17 -44.94 -5.55
CA ALA A 147 -24.31 -45.73 -5.98
C ALA A 147 -25.65 -45.08 -5.59
N LYS A 148 -25.77 -44.68 -4.32
CA LYS A 148 -26.95 -43.95 -3.81
C LYS A 148 -27.19 -42.63 -4.54
N ALA A 149 -26.15 -41.85 -4.83
CA ALA A 149 -26.26 -40.61 -5.60
C ALA A 149 -26.67 -40.84 -7.07
N LYS A 150 -26.40 -42.03 -7.62
CA LYS A 150 -26.72 -42.46 -8.98
C LYS A 150 -28.02 -43.29 -9.07
N ASN A 151 -28.80 -43.34 -7.99
CA ASN A 151 -30.00 -44.19 -7.83
C ASN A 151 -29.76 -45.69 -8.14
N MET A 152 -28.51 -46.13 -8.02
CA MET A 152 -28.07 -47.51 -8.24
C MET A 152 -28.12 -48.25 -6.90
N LYS A 153 -28.84 -49.37 -6.84
CA LYS A 153 -28.82 -50.24 -5.66
C LYS A 153 -27.62 -51.17 -5.71
N ILE A 154 -27.02 -51.46 -4.56
CA ILE A 154 -25.95 -52.47 -4.46
C ILE A 154 -26.51 -53.73 -3.82
N ILE A 155 -26.27 -54.88 -4.45
CA ILE A 155 -26.45 -56.21 -3.86
C ILE A 155 -25.04 -56.77 -3.65
N PRO A 156 -24.44 -56.65 -2.45
CA PRO A 156 -23.17 -57.32 -2.16
C PRO A 156 -23.34 -58.84 -2.20
N GLY A 157 -22.32 -59.52 -2.73
CA GLY A 157 -22.26 -60.99 -2.79
C GLY A 157 -21.03 -61.56 -2.08
N ILE A 158 -21.22 -62.62 -1.29
CA ILE A 158 -20.13 -63.47 -0.77
C ILE A 158 -20.58 -64.92 -0.94
N ASN A 159 -20.04 -65.63 -1.94
CA ASN A 159 -20.45 -66.99 -2.24
C ASN A 159 -20.08 -67.98 -1.12
N MET A 160 -21.00 -68.91 -0.85
CA MET A 160 -20.89 -70.02 0.11
C MET A 160 -22.05 -71.03 -0.08
N PRO A 161 -21.90 -72.32 0.26
CA PRO A 161 -20.68 -72.98 0.72
C PRO A 161 -19.65 -73.33 -0.39
N GLY A 162 -19.93 -73.03 -1.67
CA GLY A 162 -19.01 -73.15 -2.80
C GLY A 162 -18.46 -71.79 -3.25
N HIS A 163 -17.50 -71.79 -4.18
CA HIS A 163 -16.73 -70.62 -4.63
C HIS A 163 -16.10 -69.80 -3.47
N MET A 164 -15.39 -70.51 -2.58
CA MET A 164 -14.86 -70.00 -1.32
C MET A 164 -13.32 -70.11 -1.16
N ASP A 165 -12.52 -70.48 -2.16
CA ASP A 165 -11.06 -70.75 -2.06
C ASP A 165 -10.32 -70.02 -0.93
N SER A 166 -10.33 -68.68 -0.96
CA SER A 166 -9.62 -67.85 0.01
C SER A 166 -10.23 -67.92 1.41
N ILE A 167 -11.55 -68.08 1.53
CA ILE A 167 -12.27 -68.20 2.79
C ILE A 167 -12.10 -69.62 3.39
N VAL A 168 -11.98 -70.66 2.55
CA VAL A 168 -11.64 -72.01 3.04
C VAL A 168 -10.18 -72.08 3.49
N THR A 169 -9.23 -71.42 2.79
CA THR A 169 -7.87 -71.23 3.31
C THR A 169 -7.87 -70.43 4.62
N VAL A 170 -8.73 -69.41 4.79
CA VAL A 170 -8.91 -68.72 6.09
C VAL A 170 -9.34 -69.70 7.19
N MET A 171 -10.33 -70.54 6.94
CA MET A 171 -10.78 -71.56 7.90
C MET A 171 -9.71 -72.63 8.19
N GLU A 172 -8.85 -72.96 7.21
CA GLU A 172 -7.79 -73.96 7.36
C GLU A 172 -6.60 -73.45 8.20
N GLU A 173 -6.27 -72.16 8.11
CA GLU A 173 -5.33 -71.52 9.05
C GLU A 173 -5.88 -71.50 10.49
N MET A 174 -7.20 -71.52 10.68
CA MET A 174 -7.87 -71.67 11.98
C MET A 174 -7.92 -73.15 12.42
N LYS A 175 -6.74 -73.74 12.62
CA LYS A 175 -6.48 -75.20 12.76
C LYS A 175 -7.41 -76.00 13.69
N ASP A 176 -8.02 -75.38 14.70
CA ASP A 176 -8.92 -76.06 15.64
C ASP A 176 -10.39 -76.15 15.19
N LEU A 177 -10.73 -75.60 14.00
CA LEU A 177 -11.99 -75.87 13.30
C LEU A 177 -12.06 -77.31 12.77
N GLY A 178 -10.94 -78.04 12.63
CA GLY A 178 -10.89 -79.43 12.17
C GLY A 178 -10.92 -79.55 10.63
N ASN A 179 -11.59 -80.57 10.08
CA ASN A 179 -11.73 -80.70 8.62
C ASN A 179 -12.75 -79.68 8.07
N VAL A 180 -12.24 -78.58 7.53
CA VAL A 180 -13.03 -77.47 6.98
C VAL A 180 -13.34 -77.59 5.48
N ARG A 181 -12.80 -78.62 4.78
CA ARG A 181 -12.94 -78.81 3.33
C ARG A 181 -13.99 -79.87 3.01
N PHE A 182 -14.91 -79.58 2.09
CA PHE A 182 -15.84 -80.59 1.57
C PHE A 182 -15.05 -81.77 0.99
N THR A 183 -15.56 -83.00 1.14
CA THR A 183 -14.85 -84.21 0.69
C THR A 183 -15.76 -85.04 -0.20
N GLY A 184 -15.38 -85.17 -1.46
CA GLY A 184 -16.03 -86.05 -2.45
C GLY A 184 -15.28 -87.38 -2.61
N ASP A 185 -15.60 -88.10 -3.69
CA ASP A 185 -14.96 -89.37 -4.05
C ASP A 185 -13.60 -89.20 -4.77
N LYS A 186 -13.27 -87.99 -5.24
CA LYS A 186 -11.98 -87.66 -5.87
C LYS A 186 -11.00 -86.97 -4.91
N GLY A 187 -11.47 -86.41 -3.79
CA GLY A 187 -10.62 -85.81 -2.76
C GLY A 187 -11.31 -84.74 -1.91
N THR A 188 -10.50 -83.87 -1.29
CA THR A 188 -10.95 -82.66 -0.59
C THR A 188 -11.05 -81.46 -1.54
N SER A 189 -12.05 -80.61 -1.32
CA SER A 189 -12.29 -79.41 -2.13
C SER A 189 -11.41 -78.25 -1.70
N LEU A 190 -10.82 -77.58 -2.69
CA LEU A 190 -10.19 -76.28 -2.55
C LEU A 190 -11.24 -75.16 -2.43
N THR A 191 -12.33 -75.28 -3.18
CA THR A 191 -13.34 -74.22 -3.38
C THR A 191 -14.51 -74.26 -2.40
N THR A 192 -14.76 -75.40 -1.74
CA THR A 192 -16.03 -75.67 -1.03
C THR A 192 -15.82 -76.05 0.43
N MET A 193 -16.53 -75.38 1.33
CA MET A 193 -16.45 -75.65 2.77
C MET A 193 -17.18 -76.94 3.18
N ASN A 194 -16.70 -77.56 4.25
CA ASN A 194 -17.40 -78.66 4.91
C ASN A 194 -18.59 -78.13 5.74
N TYR A 195 -19.78 -78.09 5.14
CA TYR A 195 -21.02 -77.65 5.80
C TYR A 195 -21.56 -78.65 6.84
N ASP A 196 -21.09 -79.91 6.83
CA ASP A 196 -21.40 -80.91 7.86
C ASP A 196 -20.55 -80.69 9.15
N ASN A 197 -19.43 -79.96 9.06
CA ASN A 197 -18.62 -79.57 10.22
C ASN A 197 -19.26 -78.38 10.94
N GLU A 198 -19.80 -78.63 12.13
CA GLU A 198 -20.46 -77.60 12.93
C GLU A 198 -19.56 -76.41 13.27
N LYS A 199 -18.28 -76.60 13.61
CA LYS A 199 -17.36 -75.49 13.90
C LYS A 199 -17.15 -74.60 12.67
N ALA A 200 -16.97 -75.21 11.49
CA ALA A 200 -16.82 -74.47 10.23
C ALA A 200 -18.11 -73.72 9.85
N ALA A 201 -19.27 -74.36 10.03
CA ALA A 201 -20.57 -73.73 9.83
C ALA A 201 -20.82 -72.56 10.79
N GLN A 202 -20.43 -72.68 12.06
CA GLN A 202 -20.52 -71.61 13.06
C GLN A 202 -19.54 -70.45 12.73
N PHE A 203 -18.29 -70.77 12.34
CA PHE A 203 -17.33 -69.78 11.86
C PHE A 203 -17.88 -68.98 10.69
N MET A 204 -18.43 -69.63 9.66
CA MET A 204 -18.95 -68.94 8.49
C MET A 204 -20.20 -68.10 8.76
N LYS A 205 -21.10 -68.56 9.64
CA LYS A 205 -22.21 -67.71 10.11
C LYS A 205 -21.72 -66.47 10.84
N SER A 206 -20.70 -66.60 11.69
CA SER A 206 -20.11 -65.50 12.45
C SER A 206 -19.37 -64.50 11.53
N PHE A 207 -18.57 -65.01 10.58
CA PHE A 207 -17.91 -64.23 9.53
C PHE A 207 -18.93 -63.45 8.68
N LEU A 208 -19.97 -64.12 8.17
CA LEU A 208 -21.05 -63.50 7.39
C LEU A 208 -21.76 -62.39 8.18
N GLN A 209 -22.00 -62.58 9.48
CA GLN A 209 -22.72 -61.61 10.31
C GLN A 209 -22.05 -60.22 10.30
N LYS A 210 -20.71 -60.17 10.32
CA LYS A 210 -19.96 -58.90 10.26
C LYS A 210 -20.29 -58.09 9.01
N TYR A 211 -20.41 -58.75 7.86
CA TYR A 211 -20.75 -58.12 6.59
C TYR A 211 -22.23 -57.73 6.53
N LEU A 212 -23.13 -58.57 7.07
CA LEU A 212 -24.55 -58.23 7.16
C LEU A 212 -24.78 -56.99 8.03
N ASP A 213 -24.18 -56.90 9.21
CA ASP A 213 -24.33 -55.73 10.09
C ASP A 213 -23.64 -54.49 9.50
N TYR A 214 -22.49 -54.63 8.84
CA TYR A 214 -21.88 -53.56 8.06
C TYR A 214 -22.85 -53.02 7.00
N PHE A 215 -23.32 -53.84 6.06
CA PHE A 215 -24.18 -53.39 4.96
C PHE A 215 -25.55 -52.89 5.46
N LYS A 216 -26.08 -53.46 6.56
CA LYS A 216 -27.28 -53.00 7.27
C LYS A 216 -27.12 -51.58 7.81
N SER A 217 -25.96 -51.25 8.40
CA SER A 217 -25.65 -49.90 8.89
C SER A 217 -25.62 -48.85 7.76
N LYS A 218 -25.30 -49.26 6.53
CA LYS A 218 -25.30 -48.39 5.33
C LYS A 218 -26.66 -48.37 4.61
N GLY A 219 -27.66 -49.10 5.13
CA GLY A 219 -29.03 -49.10 4.63
C GLY A 219 -29.34 -50.09 3.50
N ILE A 220 -28.43 -51.03 3.20
CA ILE A 220 -28.63 -52.07 2.18
C ILE A 220 -29.77 -53.03 2.58
N LYS A 221 -30.45 -53.60 1.58
CA LYS A 221 -31.69 -54.39 1.72
C LYS A 221 -31.69 -55.70 0.96
N GLU A 222 -30.59 -56.08 0.33
CA GLU A 222 -30.46 -57.23 -0.56
C GLU A 222 -29.03 -57.77 -0.42
N PHE A 223 -28.83 -59.09 -0.34
CA PHE A 223 -27.51 -59.71 -0.18
C PHE A 223 -27.49 -61.09 -0.86
N ASN A 224 -26.45 -61.40 -1.63
CA ASN A 224 -26.25 -62.71 -2.26
C ASN A 224 -25.26 -63.57 -1.45
N PHE A 225 -25.63 -64.82 -1.15
CA PHE A 225 -24.74 -65.79 -0.50
C PHE A 225 -24.27 -66.93 -1.42
N GLY A 226 -24.58 -66.92 -2.73
CA GLY A 226 -24.05 -67.88 -3.69
C GLY A 226 -24.85 -69.18 -3.80
N ALA A 227 -24.42 -70.23 -3.08
CA ALA A 227 -24.89 -71.63 -3.23
C ALA A 227 -24.68 -72.28 -4.63
N ASP A 228 -23.78 -71.71 -5.42
CA ASP A 228 -23.23 -72.16 -6.70
C ASP A 228 -22.06 -73.17 -6.54
N GLU A 229 -21.83 -74.00 -7.56
CA GLU A 229 -20.64 -74.87 -7.74
C GLU A 229 -20.13 -75.71 -6.54
N ILE A 230 -21.05 -76.28 -5.73
CA ILE A 230 -20.70 -77.07 -4.53
C ILE A 230 -19.88 -78.31 -4.88
N GLY A 231 -18.59 -78.32 -4.50
CA GLY A 231 -17.72 -79.50 -4.50
C GLY A 231 -17.23 -79.95 -5.88
N ASN A 232 -17.39 -79.13 -6.93
CA ASN A 232 -17.11 -79.48 -8.33
C ASN A 232 -15.68 -80.02 -8.58
N ASP A 233 -14.68 -79.53 -7.84
CA ASP A 233 -13.28 -79.95 -7.95
C ASP A 233 -13.00 -81.31 -7.27
N ALA A 234 -13.81 -81.67 -6.27
CA ALA A 234 -13.61 -82.78 -5.35
C ALA A 234 -14.36 -84.07 -5.71
N VAL A 235 -15.13 -84.09 -6.81
CA VAL A 235 -15.98 -85.22 -7.22
C VAL A 235 -15.59 -85.85 -8.56
N SER A 236 -15.98 -87.11 -8.77
CA SER A 236 -15.84 -87.85 -10.03
C SER A 236 -17.12 -87.75 -10.89
N GLY A 237 -17.29 -86.63 -11.59
CA GLY A 237 -18.42 -86.46 -12.51
C GLY A 237 -18.43 -85.11 -13.22
N TYR A 238 -18.72 -85.11 -14.52
CA TYR A 238 -18.75 -83.88 -15.33
C TYR A 238 -19.93 -82.96 -14.99
N LYS A 239 -21.00 -83.47 -14.36
CA LYS A 239 -22.17 -82.69 -13.87
C LYS A 239 -21.97 -82.00 -12.51
N GLY A 240 -20.74 -81.95 -12.01
CA GLY A 240 -20.40 -81.26 -10.75
C GLY A 240 -20.91 -81.95 -9.48
N GLY A 241 -20.66 -81.33 -8.32
CA GLY A 241 -20.95 -81.92 -7.02
C GLY A 241 -22.43 -81.93 -6.62
N TYR A 242 -23.28 -81.12 -7.26
CA TYR A 242 -24.74 -81.24 -7.07
C TYR A 242 -25.29 -82.57 -7.61
N ASP A 243 -24.74 -83.10 -8.70
CA ASP A 243 -25.07 -84.45 -9.18
C ASP A 243 -24.63 -85.53 -8.17
N TYR A 244 -23.41 -85.41 -7.65
CA TYR A 244 -22.86 -86.28 -6.60
C TYR A 244 -23.70 -86.27 -5.32
N LEU A 245 -24.24 -85.11 -4.93
CA LEU A 245 -25.08 -84.93 -3.75
C LEU A 245 -26.53 -85.38 -3.98
N SER A 246 -27.07 -85.27 -5.19
CA SER A 246 -28.41 -85.80 -5.52
C SER A 246 -28.52 -87.31 -5.25
N LYS A 247 -27.39 -88.03 -5.44
CA LYS A 247 -27.22 -89.47 -5.16
C LYS A 247 -26.98 -89.77 -3.67
N ARG A 248 -26.88 -88.75 -2.82
CA ARG A 248 -26.57 -88.82 -1.38
C ARG A 248 -27.55 -87.94 -0.58
N PRO A 249 -28.85 -88.30 -0.53
CA PRO A 249 -29.92 -87.43 -0.05
C PRO A 249 -29.74 -86.94 1.39
N ALA A 250 -29.00 -87.66 2.24
CA ALA A 250 -28.67 -87.19 3.60
C ALA A 250 -27.73 -85.97 3.59
N GLN A 251 -26.67 -85.98 2.78
CA GLN A 251 -25.74 -84.85 2.65
C GLN A 251 -26.39 -83.66 1.95
N TYR A 252 -27.15 -83.91 0.88
CA TYR A 252 -27.95 -82.88 0.22
C TYR A 252 -28.97 -82.25 1.19
N ALA A 253 -29.61 -83.04 2.07
CA ALA A 253 -30.49 -82.51 3.11
C ALA A 253 -29.75 -81.63 4.13
N THR A 254 -28.48 -81.90 4.48
CA THR A 254 -27.69 -81.01 5.34
C THR A 254 -27.29 -79.72 4.62
N LEU A 255 -26.91 -79.81 3.34
CA LEU A 255 -26.64 -78.63 2.50
C LEU A 255 -27.88 -77.72 2.41
N VAL A 256 -29.08 -78.27 2.16
CA VAL A 256 -30.33 -77.49 2.14
C VAL A 256 -30.63 -76.87 3.52
N LYS A 257 -30.38 -77.58 4.62
CA LYS A 257 -30.47 -77.01 5.98
C LYS A 257 -29.48 -75.86 6.20
N PHE A 258 -28.26 -75.94 5.65
CA PHE A 258 -27.26 -74.87 5.74
C PHE A 258 -27.66 -73.64 4.91
N ILE A 259 -28.06 -73.84 3.65
CA ILE A 259 -28.58 -72.79 2.75
C ILE A 259 -29.78 -72.06 3.39
N ASN A 260 -30.71 -72.80 4.02
CA ASN A 260 -31.85 -72.19 4.71
C ASN A 260 -31.40 -71.37 5.94
N LYS A 261 -30.43 -71.86 6.74
CA LYS A 261 -29.84 -71.10 7.87
C LYS A 261 -29.16 -69.80 7.41
N LEU A 262 -28.51 -69.79 6.25
CA LEU A 262 -27.93 -68.56 5.66
C LEU A 262 -29.03 -67.59 5.23
N ALA A 263 -30.05 -68.06 4.52
CA ALA A 263 -31.18 -67.25 4.08
C ALA A 263 -31.93 -66.59 5.25
N ASP A 264 -32.17 -67.33 6.33
CA ASP A 264 -32.80 -66.80 7.54
C ASP A 264 -31.90 -65.81 8.31
N GLN A 265 -30.57 -65.96 8.23
CA GLN A 265 -29.63 -65.00 8.82
C GLN A 265 -29.60 -63.67 8.04
N VAL A 266 -29.64 -63.72 6.71
CA VAL A 266 -29.75 -62.52 5.84
C VAL A 266 -31.08 -61.81 6.07
N ASP A 267 -32.18 -62.56 6.18
CA ASP A 267 -33.51 -62.05 6.50
C ASP A 267 -33.57 -61.38 7.89
N ALA A 268 -32.95 -62.00 8.91
CA ALA A 268 -32.82 -61.42 10.26
C ALA A 268 -31.97 -60.13 10.30
N ALA A 269 -31.06 -59.93 9.34
CA ALA A 269 -30.37 -58.65 9.15
C ALA A 269 -31.27 -57.55 8.56
N GLY A 270 -32.47 -57.89 8.07
CA GLY A 270 -33.40 -56.99 7.40
C GLY A 270 -33.07 -56.80 5.91
N MET A 271 -32.54 -57.85 5.26
CA MET A 271 -32.20 -57.90 3.84
C MET A 271 -32.89 -59.08 3.15
N THR A 272 -33.14 -58.97 1.85
CA THR A 272 -33.62 -60.12 1.07
C THR A 272 -32.45 -61.03 0.66
N PRO A 273 -32.49 -62.33 0.99
CA PRO A 273 -31.49 -63.29 0.51
C PRO A 273 -31.59 -63.56 -0.99
N TYR A 274 -30.43 -63.66 -1.63
CA TYR A 274 -30.24 -64.15 -2.99
C TYR A 274 -29.27 -65.35 -3.01
N CYS A 275 -29.46 -66.23 -4.00
CA CYS A 275 -28.54 -67.31 -4.37
C CYS A 275 -28.62 -67.60 -5.88
N PHE A 276 -27.65 -68.31 -6.45
CA PHE A 276 -27.72 -68.91 -7.79
C PHE A 276 -28.53 -70.22 -7.78
N ASN A 277 -28.89 -70.74 -8.96
CA ASN A 277 -29.88 -71.81 -9.10
C ASN A 277 -29.32 -73.24 -9.24
N ASP A 278 -28.00 -73.40 -9.38
CA ASP A 278 -27.25 -74.62 -9.72
C ASP A 278 -27.82 -75.94 -9.17
N GLY A 279 -28.10 -75.98 -7.87
CA GLY A 279 -28.62 -77.15 -7.18
C GLY A 279 -29.96 -76.95 -6.49
N LEU A 280 -30.65 -75.84 -6.75
CA LEU A 280 -32.00 -75.60 -6.21
C LEU A 280 -32.98 -76.54 -6.91
N TYR A 281 -33.62 -77.42 -6.13
CA TYR A 281 -34.56 -78.43 -6.62
C TYR A 281 -33.98 -79.29 -7.75
N TYR A 282 -32.74 -79.77 -7.56
CA TYR A 282 -31.99 -80.55 -8.55
C TYR A 282 -32.84 -81.67 -9.16
N ASN A 283 -32.82 -81.79 -10.49
CA ASN A 283 -33.64 -82.71 -11.28
C ASN A 283 -35.16 -82.52 -11.06
N ASP A 284 -35.61 -81.27 -10.87
CA ASP A 284 -36.97 -80.87 -10.45
C ASP A 284 -37.46 -81.51 -9.14
N ASN A 285 -36.54 -82.01 -8.29
CA ASN A 285 -36.89 -82.71 -7.06
C ASN A 285 -37.32 -81.76 -5.94
N THR A 286 -38.61 -81.73 -5.63
CA THR A 286 -39.21 -80.90 -4.56
C THR A 286 -39.36 -81.62 -3.22
N ALA A 287 -38.67 -82.74 -2.99
CA ALA A 287 -38.67 -83.44 -1.70
C ALA A 287 -37.98 -82.62 -0.58
N HIS A 288 -37.01 -81.78 -0.96
CA HIS A 288 -36.34 -80.84 -0.05
C HIS A 288 -36.87 -79.43 -0.29
N LYS A 289 -37.19 -78.68 0.78
CA LYS A 289 -37.72 -77.32 0.70
C LYS A 289 -36.63 -76.30 1.01
N PHE A 290 -36.42 -75.38 0.08
CA PHE A 290 -35.60 -74.18 0.30
C PHE A 290 -36.47 -73.07 0.91
N SER A 291 -35.85 -72.12 1.60
CA SER A 291 -36.57 -70.98 2.20
C SER A 291 -37.15 -70.09 1.10
N SER A 292 -38.49 -69.96 1.04
CA SER A 292 -39.19 -69.17 0.01
C SER A 292 -38.91 -67.66 0.07
N LYS A 293 -38.16 -67.21 1.09
CA LYS A 293 -37.56 -65.86 1.18
C LYS A 293 -36.48 -65.62 0.11
N ILE A 294 -35.80 -66.70 -0.33
CA ILE A 294 -34.70 -66.67 -1.28
C ILE A 294 -35.20 -66.23 -2.66
N ARG A 295 -34.59 -65.17 -3.20
CA ARG A 295 -34.66 -64.82 -4.61
C ARG A 295 -33.53 -65.51 -5.36
N VAL A 296 -33.79 -65.88 -6.62
CA VAL A 296 -32.88 -66.77 -7.36
C VAL A 296 -32.32 -66.06 -8.58
N PHE A 297 -30.99 -65.99 -8.67
CA PHE A 297 -30.26 -65.67 -9.88
C PHE A 297 -30.28 -66.91 -10.79
N TYR A 298 -31.23 -66.93 -11.74
CA TYR A 298 -31.44 -68.06 -12.64
C TYR A 298 -30.60 -67.88 -13.91
N TRP A 299 -29.52 -68.66 -14.05
CA TRP A 299 -28.55 -68.50 -15.13
C TRP A 299 -28.63 -69.63 -16.18
N SER A 300 -28.75 -70.90 -15.77
CA SER A 300 -28.90 -72.05 -16.67
C SER A 300 -29.73 -73.18 -16.05
N CYS A 301 -30.34 -74.01 -16.91
CA CYS A 301 -31.26 -75.11 -16.59
C CYS A 301 -30.63 -76.51 -16.71
N GLY A 302 -29.31 -76.60 -16.83
CA GLY A 302 -28.59 -77.86 -16.96
C GLY A 302 -28.71 -78.51 -18.35
N HIS A 303 -28.46 -79.82 -18.45
CA HIS A 303 -28.52 -80.59 -19.70
C HIS A 303 -27.60 -80.09 -20.84
N THR A 304 -26.58 -79.29 -20.51
CA THR A 304 -25.55 -78.89 -21.49
C THR A 304 -24.57 -80.03 -21.75
N TRP A 305 -24.00 -80.07 -22.97
CA TRP A 305 -23.06 -81.11 -23.40
C TRP A 305 -21.73 -81.14 -22.63
N TRP A 306 -21.39 -80.06 -21.92
CA TRP A 306 -20.15 -79.91 -21.15
C TRP A 306 -20.33 -80.11 -19.63
N GLY A 307 -21.57 -80.23 -19.13
CA GLY A 307 -21.83 -80.65 -17.75
C GLY A 307 -22.39 -79.60 -16.77
N ALA A 308 -23.19 -78.64 -17.23
CA ALA A 308 -23.96 -77.82 -16.28
C ALA A 308 -24.89 -78.70 -15.41
N PRO A 309 -25.00 -78.43 -14.10
CA PRO A 309 -25.81 -79.24 -13.19
C PRO A 309 -27.29 -79.20 -13.58
N ASP A 310 -27.99 -80.32 -13.40
CA ASP A 310 -29.43 -80.43 -13.68
C ASP A 310 -30.26 -79.69 -12.62
N SER A 311 -30.21 -78.37 -12.61
CA SER A 311 -30.97 -77.51 -11.70
C SER A 311 -32.49 -77.65 -11.90
N GLY A 312 -33.28 -77.20 -10.92
CA GLY A 312 -34.73 -77.14 -11.08
C GLY A 312 -35.15 -76.20 -12.20
N SER A 313 -36.17 -76.57 -12.97
CA SER A 313 -36.75 -75.72 -14.02
C SER A 313 -37.22 -74.38 -13.44
N ALA A 314 -37.19 -73.32 -14.26
CA ALA A 314 -37.69 -72.01 -13.86
C ALA A 314 -39.16 -72.07 -13.38
N LYS A 315 -39.96 -72.97 -13.96
CA LYS A 315 -41.33 -73.30 -13.51
C LYS A 315 -41.35 -73.89 -12.11
N THR A 316 -40.54 -74.90 -11.81
CA THR A 316 -40.44 -75.51 -10.47
C THR A 316 -40.01 -74.50 -9.43
N ILE A 317 -38.98 -73.69 -9.70
CA ILE A 317 -38.49 -72.67 -8.77
C ILE A 317 -39.57 -71.62 -8.47
N ILE A 318 -40.29 -71.12 -9.48
CA ILE A 318 -41.42 -70.19 -9.29
C ILE A 318 -42.59 -70.88 -8.55
N LYS A 319 -42.90 -72.15 -8.87
CA LYS A 319 -43.99 -72.92 -8.23
C LYS A 319 -43.74 -73.19 -6.73
N GLN A 320 -42.48 -73.27 -6.30
CA GLN A 320 -42.10 -73.33 -4.87
C GLN A 320 -42.09 -71.95 -4.19
N GLY A 321 -42.52 -70.89 -4.88
CA GLY A 321 -42.73 -69.54 -4.32
C GLY A 321 -41.55 -68.58 -4.45
N HIS A 322 -40.44 -69.01 -5.07
CA HIS A 322 -39.28 -68.14 -5.28
C HIS A 322 -39.52 -67.13 -6.41
N LYS A 323 -38.83 -65.99 -6.33
CA LYS A 323 -38.83 -64.97 -7.40
C LYS A 323 -37.47 -64.96 -8.09
N ILE A 324 -37.47 -65.05 -9.42
CA ILE A 324 -36.24 -65.21 -10.22
C ILE A 324 -35.79 -63.92 -10.91
N VAL A 325 -34.49 -63.76 -11.10
CA VAL A 325 -33.87 -62.82 -12.04
C VAL A 325 -33.30 -63.65 -13.20
N ASN A 326 -33.57 -63.27 -14.44
CA ASN A 326 -33.01 -63.93 -15.62
C ASN A 326 -31.58 -63.44 -15.84
N VAL A 327 -30.58 -64.23 -15.46
CA VAL A 327 -29.16 -63.89 -15.70
C VAL A 327 -28.74 -64.24 -17.13
N ASN A 328 -29.41 -65.23 -17.73
CA ASN A 328 -29.14 -65.86 -19.01
C ASN A 328 -27.66 -66.20 -19.27
N GLU A 329 -27.39 -67.48 -19.42
CA GLU A 329 -26.05 -68.00 -19.67
C GLU A 329 -25.28 -67.32 -20.84
N LYS A 330 -25.96 -66.75 -21.84
CA LYS A 330 -25.36 -65.99 -22.95
C LYS A 330 -24.95 -64.55 -22.63
N TRP A 331 -25.34 -64.01 -21.47
CA TRP A 331 -25.06 -62.63 -21.06
C TRP A 331 -23.85 -62.50 -20.12
N TYR A 332 -22.95 -63.49 -20.17
CA TYR A 332 -21.68 -63.49 -19.46
C TYR A 332 -20.56 -62.98 -20.38
N TYR A 333 -20.07 -61.77 -20.14
CA TYR A 333 -18.76 -61.36 -20.65
C TYR A 333 -17.70 -61.99 -19.75
N VAL A 334 -17.13 -63.13 -20.18
CA VAL A 334 -16.06 -63.81 -19.46
C VAL A 334 -14.70 -63.29 -19.93
N LEU A 335 -13.95 -62.66 -19.02
CA LEU A 335 -12.74 -61.91 -19.32
C LEU A 335 -11.63 -62.79 -19.92
N GLY A 336 -11.18 -62.44 -21.13
CA GLY A 336 -10.08 -63.11 -21.85
C GLY A 336 -10.48 -64.31 -22.70
N ARG A 337 -11.76 -64.72 -22.71
CA ARG A 337 -12.24 -65.76 -23.64
C ARG A 337 -12.47 -65.23 -25.06
N GLU A 338 -12.44 -63.91 -25.25
CA GLU A 338 -12.51 -63.24 -26.55
C GLU A 338 -11.22 -63.36 -27.39
N ARG A 339 -10.05 -63.59 -26.75
CA ARG A 339 -8.75 -63.59 -27.43
C ARG A 339 -8.59 -64.73 -28.44
N ALA A 340 -7.73 -64.49 -29.44
CA ALA A 340 -7.45 -65.44 -30.50
C ALA A 340 -6.83 -66.78 -30.06
N ASP A 341 -6.05 -66.76 -28.98
CA ASP A 341 -5.22 -67.84 -28.46
C ASP A 341 -5.84 -68.60 -27.28
N CYS A 342 -7.00 -68.18 -26.78
CA CYS A 342 -7.57 -68.76 -25.56
C CYS A 342 -8.01 -70.22 -25.79
N PRO A 343 -7.54 -71.21 -24.99
CA PRO A 343 -7.92 -72.62 -25.20
C PRO A 343 -9.42 -72.92 -25.04
N SER A 344 -10.17 -72.00 -24.42
CA SER A 344 -11.63 -72.06 -24.24
C SER A 344 -12.40 -70.98 -25.03
N ARG A 345 -11.75 -70.40 -26.06
CA ARG A 345 -12.35 -69.48 -27.04
C ARG A 345 -13.56 -70.14 -27.71
N GLY A 346 -14.73 -69.51 -27.61
CA GLY A 346 -15.99 -70.06 -28.14
C GLY A 346 -16.79 -70.96 -27.20
N GLY A 347 -16.42 -71.05 -25.91
CA GLY A 347 -17.31 -71.65 -24.90
C GLY A 347 -18.69 -70.96 -24.88
N ALA A 348 -19.78 -71.73 -24.73
CA ALA A 348 -21.17 -71.36 -25.06
C ALA A 348 -21.85 -70.26 -24.20
N TYR A 349 -21.05 -69.39 -23.57
CA TYR A 349 -21.44 -68.42 -22.54
C TYR A 349 -20.98 -67.00 -22.86
N THR A 350 -20.00 -66.84 -23.75
CA THR A 350 -19.34 -65.55 -23.99
C THR A 350 -20.20 -64.60 -24.82
N ALA A 351 -20.73 -63.56 -24.19
CA ALA A 351 -21.53 -62.52 -24.85
C ALA A 351 -20.78 -61.76 -25.97
N PHE A 352 -19.45 -61.81 -25.97
CA PHE A 352 -18.59 -61.44 -27.10
C PHE A 352 -18.09 -62.69 -27.83
N PRO A 353 -18.69 -63.09 -28.96
CA PRO A 353 -18.06 -63.98 -29.91
C PRO A 353 -17.03 -63.21 -30.75
N TYR A 354 -15.74 -63.58 -30.62
CA TYR A 354 -14.64 -63.36 -31.59
C TYR A 354 -14.33 -61.92 -32.08
N GLU A 355 -13.04 -61.61 -32.24
CA GLU A 355 -12.60 -60.34 -32.86
C GLU A 355 -13.25 -60.10 -34.24
N GLY A 356 -13.82 -58.91 -34.42
CA GLY A 356 -14.50 -58.50 -35.66
C GLY A 356 -16.00 -58.78 -35.72
N MET A 357 -16.59 -59.54 -34.78
CA MET A 357 -18.05 -59.78 -34.80
C MET A 357 -18.83 -58.58 -34.22
N ASP A 358 -19.89 -58.17 -34.93
CA ASP A 358 -20.84 -57.15 -34.47
C ASP A 358 -21.68 -57.71 -33.30
N PRO A 359 -21.59 -57.13 -32.08
CA PRO A 359 -22.31 -57.64 -30.92
C PRO A 359 -23.85 -57.55 -31.04
N SER A 360 -24.39 -56.74 -31.96
CA SER A 360 -25.84 -56.74 -32.27
C SER A 360 -26.33 -58.10 -32.77
N LYS A 361 -25.42 -58.91 -33.35
CA LYS A 361 -25.69 -60.25 -33.89
C LYS A 361 -25.49 -61.36 -32.84
N ALA A 362 -24.83 -61.06 -31.72
CA ALA A 362 -24.57 -62.03 -30.65
C ALA A 362 -25.80 -62.27 -29.74
N SER A 363 -26.60 -61.22 -29.48
CA SER A 363 -27.75 -61.30 -28.56
C SER A 363 -29.10 -61.33 -29.29
N THR A 364 -29.39 -62.41 -30.00
CA THR A 364 -30.76 -62.68 -30.52
C THR A 364 -31.80 -62.90 -29.42
N VAL A 365 -31.37 -63.24 -28.20
CA VAL A 365 -32.19 -63.36 -27.00
C VAL A 365 -32.51 -61.98 -26.44
N LYS A 366 -33.80 -61.68 -26.24
CA LYS A 366 -34.27 -60.40 -25.69
C LYS A 366 -34.49 -60.52 -24.18
N MET A 367 -34.31 -59.41 -23.45
CA MET A 367 -34.37 -59.35 -21.98
C MET A 367 -35.67 -59.95 -21.38
N LYS A 368 -36.77 -59.88 -22.13
CA LYS A 368 -38.11 -60.37 -21.76
C LYS A 368 -38.30 -61.89 -21.87
N ASP A 369 -37.43 -62.59 -22.58
CA ASP A 369 -37.60 -64.00 -22.95
C ASP A 369 -36.68 -64.87 -22.08
N VAL A 370 -37.26 -65.75 -21.25
CA VAL A 370 -36.53 -66.71 -20.41
C VAL A 370 -36.21 -67.95 -21.26
N THR A 371 -35.23 -67.81 -22.15
CA THR A 371 -34.84 -68.84 -23.13
C THR A 371 -33.35 -69.15 -23.06
N PHE A 372 -33.02 -70.42 -22.84
CA PHE A 372 -31.68 -70.99 -22.85
C PHE A 372 -31.56 -71.93 -24.07
N ASP A 373 -30.34 -72.25 -24.53
CA ASP A 373 -30.18 -73.04 -25.78
C ASP A 373 -30.27 -74.56 -25.55
N TYR A 374 -29.91 -75.03 -24.35
CA TYR A 374 -29.90 -76.44 -23.97
C TYR A 374 -30.88 -76.66 -22.82
N VAL A 375 -32.03 -77.28 -23.11
CA VAL A 375 -33.16 -77.33 -22.16
C VAL A 375 -33.95 -78.63 -22.30
N ARG A 376 -34.42 -79.15 -21.16
CA ARG A 376 -35.47 -80.18 -21.04
C ARG A 376 -36.87 -79.74 -21.47
N GLU A 377 -37.08 -78.45 -21.63
CA GLU A 377 -38.35 -77.79 -21.92
C GLU A 377 -38.19 -76.98 -23.19
N HIS A 378 -39.18 -76.90 -24.08
CA HIS A 378 -38.98 -76.13 -25.30
C HIS A 378 -38.88 -74.63 -25.00
N PRO A 379 -38.11 -73.84 -25.77
CA PRO A 379 -38.02 -72.38 -25.59
C PRO A 379 -39.34 -71.61 -25.70
N ASN A 380 -40.45 -72.27 -26.10
CA ASN A 380 -41.79 -71.70 -26.04
C ASN A 380 -42.43 -71.79 -24.64
N ASP A 381 -42.06 -72.79 -23.85
CA ASP A 381 -42.75 -73.13 -22.60
C ASP A 381 -42.49 -72.10 -21.48
N ASN A 382 -41.43 -71.30 -21.62
CA ASN A 382 -40.98 -70.31 -20.66
C ASN A 382 -41.19 -68.85 -21.12
N LYS A 383 -41.79 -68.61 -22.30
CA LYS A 383 -42.03 -67.28 -22.91
C LYS A 383 -42.96 -66.32 -22.15
N ASN A 384 -43.53 -66.73 -21.02
CA ASN A 384 -44.42 -65.90 -20.21
C ASN A 384 -44.14 -65.97 -18.69
N LEU A 385 -43.00 -66.53 -18.26
CA LEU A 385 -42.65 -66.56 -16.84
C LEU A 385 -42.42 -65.15 -16.28
N GLU A 386 -42.93 -64.86 -15.08
CA GLU A 386 -42.66 -63.58 -14.42
C GLU A 386 -41.31 -63.60 -13.71
N THR A 387 -40.36 -62.83 -14.25
CA THR A 387 -39.10 -62.49 -13.59
C THR A 387 -39.21 -61.17 -12.83
N LEU A 388 -38.35 -60.96 -11.84
CA LEU A 388 -38.11 -59.63 -11.25
C LEU A 388 -37.46 -58.68 -12.26
N GLY A 389 -36.68 -59.22 -13.18
CA GLY A 389 -35.90 -58.51 -14.17
C GLY A 389 -34.79 -59.41 -14.72
N SER A 390 -33.72 -58.79 -15.22
CA SER A 390 -32.59 -59.51 -15.82
C SER A 390 -31.24 -58.93 -15.40
N MET A 391 -30.20 -59.75 -15.48
CA MET A 391 -28.83 -59.43 -15.11
C MET A 391 -27.86 -59.80 -16.24
N ILE A 392 -26.89 -58.93 -16.52
CA ILE A 392 -25.70 -59.28 -17.32
C ILE A 392 -24.49 -59.43 -16.41
N ALA A 393 -23.45 -60.16 -16.80
CA ALA A 393 -22.28 -60.42 -15.95
C ALA A 393 -20.96 -60.05 -16.62
N LEU A 394 -20.06 -59.40 -15.87
CA LEU A 394 -18.61 -59.44 -16.13
C LEU A 394 -18.01 -60.49 -15.19
N TRP A 395 -17.47 -61.56 -15.77
CA TRP A 395 -17.04 -62.78 -15.08
C TRP A 395 -15.53 -62.99 -15.27
N CYS A 396 -14.81 -63.33 -14.19
CA CYS A 396 -13.36 -63.20 -14.14
C CYS A 396 -12.61 -64.53 -13.95
N ASP A 397 -13.03 -65.59 -14.67
CA ASP A 397 -12.39 -66.92 -14.67
C ASP A 397 -10.87 -66.90 -14.94
N ILE A 398 -10.40 -65.92 -15.73
CA ILE A 398 -8.97 -65.73 -16.06
C ILE A 398 -8.51 -64.40 -15.43
N PRO A 399 -8.31 -64.32 -14.10
CA PRO A 399 -8.20 -63.04 -13.40
C PRO A 399 -6.89 -62.28 -13.67
N SER A 400 -5.90 -62.89 -14.33
CA SER A 400 -4.70 -62.25 -14.91
C SER A 400 -4.99 -61.34 -16.08
N MET A 401 -6.10 -61.53 -16.78
CA MET A 401 -6.44 -60.76 -17.98
C MET A 401 -6.69 -59.29 -17.64
N PRO A 402 -6.23 -58.33 -18.47
CA PRO A 402 -6.47 -56.91 -18.22
C PRO A 402 -7.98 -56.61 -18.26
N TYR A 403 -8.44 -55.72 -17.38
CA TYR A 403 -9.79 -55.17 -17.48
C TYR A 403 -9.78 -53.97 -18.44
N GLU A 404 -10.42 -54.15 -19.59
CA GLU A 404 -10.60 -53.09 -20.59
C GLU A 404 -11.97 -52.43 -20.42
N GLU A 405 -11.97 -51.26 -19.77
CA GLU A 405 -13.17 -50.51 -19.40
C GLU A 405 -14.09 -50.22 -20.59
N ASP A 406 -13.51 -49.76 -21.70
CA ASP A 406 -14.27 -49.41 -22.92
C ASP A 406 -14.94 -50.63 -23.58
N LYS A 407 -14.35 -51.83 -23.48
CA LYS A 407 -14.99 -53.10 -23.94
C LYS A 407 -16.21 -53.44 -23.11
N PHE A 408 -16.12 -53.34 -21.78
CA PHE A 408 -17.25 -53.62 -20.89
C PHE A 408 -18.35 -52.55 -21.00
N PHE A 409 -17.98 -51.29 -21.19
CA PHE A 409 -18.94 -50.20 -21.38
C PHE A 409 -19.67 -50.35 -22.72
N LYS A 410 -18.96 -50.73 -23.79
CA LYS A 410 -19.57 -51.12 -25.08
C LYS A 410 -20.52 -52.31 -24.94
N TYR A 411 -20.22 -53.29 -24.09
CA TYR A 411 -21.14 -54.41 -23.82
C TYR A 411 -22.43 -53.97 -23.12
N MET A 412 -22.32 -53.14 -22.08
CA MET A 412 -23.49 -52.55 -21.39
C MET A 412 -24.36 -51.74 -22.36
N ASP A 413 -23.75 -51.01 -23.29
CA ASP A 413 -24.43 -50.24 -24.33
C ASP A 413 -25.23 -51.14 -25.28
N ILE A 414 -24.58 -52.12 -25.90
CA ILE A 414 -25.26 -53.08 -26.79
C ILE A 414 -26.41 -53.80 -26.09
N PHE A 415 -26.26 -54.19 -24.82
CA PHE A 415 -27.34 -54.85 -24.09
C PHE A 415 -28.55 -53.93 -23.86
N ALA A 416 -28.32 -52.67 -23.48
CA ALA A 416 -29.38 -51.70 -23.27
C ALA A 416 -30.06 -51.30 -24.60
N ASP A 417 -29.26 -50.94 -25.61
CA ASP A 417 -29.74 -50.48 -26.91
C ASP A 417 -30.45 -51.60 -27.72
N SER A 418 -30.14 -52.87 -27.46
CA SER A 418 -30.89 -54.04 -28.00
C SER A 418 -32.23 -54.30 -27.30
N ASN A 419 -32.51 -53.66 -26.17
CA ASN A 419 -33.69 -53.90 -25.33
C ASN A 419 -34.49 -52.60 -25.01
N PRO A 420 -34.81 -51.74 -26.01
CA PRO A 420 -35.33 -50.39 -25.80
C PRO A 420 -36.75 -50.31 -25.21
N ASP A 421 -37.53 -51.40 -25.27
CA ASP A 421 -38.83 -51.50 -24.58
C ASP A 421 -38.67 -51.50 -23.04
N VAL A 422 -37.52 -51.97 -22.54
CA VAL A 422 -37.21 -52.09 -21.11
C VAL A 422 -36.25 -51.00 -20.68
N PHE A 423 -35.14 -50.87 -21.40
CA PHE A 423 -34.25 -49.71 -21.36
C PHE A 423 -34.86 -48.59 -22.24
N LYS A 424 -36.05 -48.12 -21.83
CA LYS A 424 -36.67 -46.92 -22.39
C LYS A 424 -35.61 -45.81 -22.42
N LYS A 425 -35.57 -45.03 -23.51
CA LYS A 425 -34.98 -43.68 -23.49
C LYS A 425 -35.87 -42.73 -22.67
N GLU A 426 -35.98 -43.02 -21.38
CA GLU A 426 -35.96 -41.95 -20.40
C GLU A 426 -34.59 -41.29 -20.58
N ASN A 427 -34.55 -40.14 -21.28
CA ASN A 427 -33.37 -39.28 -21.24
C ASN A 427 -33.00 -39.14 -19.76
N PRO A 428 -31.74 -39.40 -19.35
CA PRO A 428 -31.35 -39.16 -17.98
C PRO A 428 -31.61 -37.69 -17.67
N VAL A 429 -32.68 -37.41 -16.92
CA VAL A 429 -32.95 -36.07 -16.39
C VAL A 429 -31.92 -35.86 -15.30
N ALA A 430 -30.71 -35.52 -15.73
CA ALA A 430 -29.59 -35.21 -14.87
C ALA A 430 -30.09 -34.17 -13.86
N PRO A 431 -29.82 -34.38 -12.55
CA PRO A 431 -30.51 -33.67 -11.48
C PRO A 431 -30.40 -32.17 -11.70
N GLU A 432 -31.54 -31.49 -11.71
CA GLU A 432 -31.71 -30.10 -12.15
C GLU A 432 -30.74 -29.16 -11.43
N MET A 433 -29.59 -28.89 -12.06
CA MET A 433 -28.61 -27.95 -11.54
C MET A 433 -29.19 -26.55 -11.62
N LYS A 434 -28.93 -25.72 -10.60
CA LYS A 434 -29.40 -24.34 -10.53
C LYS A 434 -28.25 -23.39 -10.26
N ARG A 435 -28.34 -22.19 -10.84
CA ARG A 435 -27.32 -21.16 -10.73
C ARG A 435 -27.19 -20.68 -9.28
N THR A 436 -25.96 -20.65 -8.77
CA THR A 436 -25.64 -20.28 -7.36
C THR A 436 -24.97 -18.92 -7.22
N MET A 437 -24.32 -18.43 -8.29
CA MET A 437 -23.79 -17.06 -8.42
C MET A 437 -24.58 -16.32 -9.50
N SER A 438 -24.75 -15.01 -9.39
CA SER A 438 -25.33 -14.18 -10.46
C SER A 438 -24.50 -12.91 -10.66
N VAL A 439 -24.48 -12.40 -11.90
CA VAL A 439 -23.84 -11.12 -12.24
C VAL A 439 -24.52 -9.96 -11.51
N LYS A 440 -23.73 -8.96 -11.11
CA LYS A 440 -24.20 -7.76 -10.39
C LYS A 440 -23.96 -6.50 -11.23
N GLY A 441 -25.02 -5.72 -11.43
CA GLY A 441 -24.99 -4.55 -12.31
C GLY A 441 -24.98 -4.94 -13.79
N THR A 442 -24.82 -3.94 -14.66
CA THR A 442 -24.79 -4.12 -16.12
C THR A 442 -23.35 -4.25 -16.61
N MET A 443 -23.01 -5.37 -17.25
CA MET A 443 -21.69 -5.57 -17.86
C MET A 443 -21.57 -4.78 -19.15
N LYS A 444 -20.77 -3.71 -19.13
CA LYS A 444 -20.30 -2.99 -20.33
C LYS A 444 -18.86 -3.42 -20.60
N VAL A 445 -18.66 -4.24 -21.63
CA VAL A 445 -17.39 -4.95 -21.87
C VAL A 445 -16.84 -4.62 -23.26
N ALA A 446 -15.53 -4.49 -23.37
CA ALA A 446 -14.81 -4.67 -24.64
C ALA A 446 -13.84 -5.85 -24.49
N SER A 447 -13.56 -6.57 -25.57
CA SER A 447 -12.59 -7.66 -25.62
C SER A 447 -11.42 -7.32 -26.55
N ILE A 448 -10.20 -7.69 -26.15
CA ILE A 448 -8.99 -7.59 -26.98
C ILE A 448 -8.37 -8.98 -27.11
N ASP A 449 -8.22 -9.44 -28.36
CA ASP A 449 -7.49 -10.64 -28.72
C ASP A 449 -5.96 -10.45 -28.65
N ALA A 450 -5.44 -10.41 -27.42
CA ALA A 450 -4.02 -10.48 -27.13
C ALA A 450 -3.48 -11.92 -27.06
N GLY A 451 -4.25 -12.91 -27.53
CA GLY A 451 -3.79 -14.30 -27.70
C GLY A 451 -3.15 -14.49 -29.07
N ARG A 452 -3.88 -14.18 -30.16
CA ARG A 452 -3.34 -14.32 -31.52
C ARG A 452 -2.17 -13.34 -31.76
N LYS A 453 -2.35 -12.05 -31.44
CA LYS A 453 -1.30 -11.02 -31.54
C LYS A 453 -0.76 -10.60 -30.16
N PHE A 454 0.52 -10.25 -30.07
CA PHE A 454 1.08 -9.63 -28.87
C PHE A 454 0.68 -8.15 -28.76
N PHE A 455 0.27 -7.74 -27.56
CA PHE A 455 0.04 -6.34 -27.16
C PHE A 455 0.95 -6.02 -25.98
N SER A 456 1.53 -4.82 -25.94
CA SER A 456 2.32 -4.40 -24.78
C SER A 456 1.45 -4.06 -23.58
N ALA A 457 2.05 -4.05 -22.39
CA ALA A 457 1.37 -3.56 -21.19
C ALA A 457 0.87 -2.11 -21.33
N GLN A 458 1.51 -1.28 -22.17
CA GLN A 458 1.08 0.09 -22.41
C GLN A 458 -0.16 0.17 -23.33
N ASP A 459 -0.24 -0.64 -24.39
CA ASP A 459 -1.43 -0.71 -25.26
C ASP A 459 -2.67 -1.10 -24.45
N ILE A 460 -2.52 -2.09 -23.57
CA ILE A 460 -3.59 -2.59 -22.70
C ILE A 460 -3.99 -1.53 -21.67
N LYS A 461 -3.03 -0.78 -21.10
CA LYS A 461 -3.31 0.37 -20.21
C LYS A 461 -4.02 1.51 -20.94
N ASN A 462 -3.64 1.81 -22.18
CA ASN A 462 -4.30 2.83 -23.01
C ASN A 462 -5.76 2.43 -23.29
N ALA A 463 -6.01 1.16 -23.64
CA ALA A 463 -7.35 0.61 -23.76
C ALA A 463 -8.16 0.73 -22.46
N ILE A 464 -7.61 0.31 -21.32
CA ILE A 464 -8.26 0.46 -20.00
C ILE A 464 -8.62 1.92 -19.70
N ALA A 465 -7.73 2.86 -20.04
CA ALA A 465 -7.98 4.29 -19.83
C ALA A 465 -9.16 4.80 -20.67
N ARG A 466 -9.21 4.47 -21.96
CA ARG A 466 -10.32 4.88 -22.85
C ARG A 466 -11.64 4.20 -22.48
N LEU A 467 -11.60 2.93 -22.08
CA LEU A 467 -12.77 2.19 -21.60
C LEU A 467 -13.38 2.84 -20.35
N LYS A 468 -12.55 3.26 -19.38
CA LYS A 468 -13.04 4.02 -18.21
C LYS A 468 -13.61 5.39 -18.59
N GLU A 469 -12.96 6.10 -19.51
CA GLU A 469 -13.46 7.37 -20.03
C GLU A 469 -14.87 7.19 -20.61
N LYS A 470 -15.07 6.21 -21.49
CA LYS A 470 -16.36 5.89 -22.13
C LYS A 470 -17.28 5.00 -21.28
N ASP A 471 -17.12 4.99 -19.96
CA ASP A 471 -18.01 4.34 -19.00
C ASP A 471 -18.27 2.83 -19.21
N TYR A 472 -17.30 2.13 -19.80
CA TYR A 472 -17.21 0.68 -19.71
C TYR A 472 -16.84 0.26 -18.28
N THR A 473 -17.04 -1.02 -18.00
CA THR A 473 -16.89 -1.61 -16.66
C THR A 473 -15.90 -2.78 -16.63
N HIS A 474 -15.71 -3.45 -17.76
CA HIS A 474 -14.85 -4.61 -17.89
C HIS A 474 -14.02 -4.54 -19.18
N LEU A 475 -12.80 -5.07 -19.14
CA LEU A 475 -12.02 -5.45 -20.31
C LEU A 475 -11.85 -6.98 -20.28
N GLN A 476 -12.33 -7.68 -21.31
CA GLN A 476 -11.89 -9.04 -21.57
C GLN A 476 -10.51 -9.00 -22.22
N LEU A 477 -9.53 -9.58 -21.55
CA LEU A 477 -8.17 -9.68 -22.04
C LEU A 477 -7.91 -11.15 -22.39
N ILE A 478 -7.90 -11.43 -23.68
CA ILE A 478 -7.64 -12.77 -24.20
C ILE A 478 -6.13 -13.00 -24.18
N LEU A 479 -5.69 -14.06 -23.53
CA LEU A 479 -4.27 -14.36 -23.29
C LEU A 479 -3.86 -15.74 -23.82
N GLY A 480 -4.80 -16.67 -23.92
CA GLY A 480 -4.70 -17.89 -24.72
C GLY A 480 -5.80 -17.86 -25.78
N ASN A 481 -5.43 -17.83 -27.05
CA ASN A 481 -6.31 -17.93 -28.22
C ASN A 481 -5.43 -18.12 -29.47
N ASN A 482 -5.30 -19.36 -29.92
CA ASN A 482 -4.26 -19.91 -30.79
C ASN A 482 -2.83 -19.71 -30.23
N GLY A 483 -2.38 -18.46 -30.07
CA GLY A 483 -1.21 -18.10 -29.27
C GLY A 483 -1.48 -18.19 -27.76
N LEU A 484 -0.42 -18.34 -26.95
CA LEU A 484 -0.48 -18.21 -25.48
C LEU A 484 0.52 -17.14 -25.03
N ARG A 485 0.02 -15.93 -24.77
CA ARG A 485 0.82 -14.72 -24.58
C ARG A 485 0.82 -14.19 -23.15
N PHE A 486 0.69 -15.08 -22.17
CA PHE A 486 0.93 -14.78 -20.76
C PHE A 486 1.65 -15.94 -20.06
N ALA A 487 2.72 -15.66 -19.31
CA ALA A 487 3.41 -16.66 -18.49
C ALA A 487 3.65 -16.16 -17.07
N LEU A 488 3.32 -17.00 -16.10
CA LEU A 488 3.57 -16.77 -14.67
C LEU A 488 5.06 -16.90 -14.33
N ASP A 489 5.48 -16.43 -13.16
CA ASP A 489 6.88 -16.58 -12.74
C ASP A 489 7.20 -18.06 -12.44
N ASN A 490 6.31 -18.76 -11.75
CA ASN A 490 6.32 -20.22 -11.65
C ASN A 490 5.39 -20.84 -12.71
N MET A 491 5.95 -21.53 -13.71
CA MET A 491 5.20 -22.27 -14.73
C MET A 491 5.23 -23.81 -14.56
N ASP A 492 5.61 -24.34 -13.38
CA ASP A 492 5.61 -25.80 -13.13
C ASP A 492 4.20 -26.38 -13.29
N ILE A 493 4.05 -27.45 -14.07
CA ILE A 493 2.79 -28.19 -14.28
C ILE A 493 2.93 -29.59 -13.67
N LYS A 494 1.96 -30.01 -12.87
CA LYS A 494 1.92 -31.34 -12.23
C LYS A 494 0.69 -32.09 -12.71
N ALA A 495 0.87 -32.94 -13.71
CA ALA A 495 -0.17 -33.73 -14.37
C ALA A 495 0.42 -35.09 -14.78
N ASN A 496 -0.43 -36.10 -14.99
CA ASN A 496 -0.03 -37.42 -15.52
C ASN A 496 1.10 -38.09 -14.72
N ASN A 497 1.10 -37.90 -13.38
CA ASN A 497 2.15 -38.30 -12.45
C ASN A 497 3.57 -37.75 -12.75
N LYS A 498 3.68 -36.77 -13.65
CA LYS A 498 4.91 -36.08 -14.07
C LYS A 498 4.92 -34.65 -13.50
N THR A 499 6.11 -34.05 -13.40
CA THR A 499 6.26 -32.60 -13.15
C THR A 499 7.04 -31.98 -14.30
N TYR A 500 6.34 -31.18 -15.12
CA TYR A 500 6.91 -30.44 -16.23
C TYR A 500 7.48 -29.12 -15.69
N LYS A 501 8.74 -28.81 -16.00
CA LYS A 501 9.47 -27.68 -15.42
C LYS A 501 9.04 -26.35 -16.06
N GLY A 502 8.82 -25.34 -15.23
CA GLY A 502 8.34 -24.03 -15.68
C GLY A 502 9.27 -23.31 -16.66
N GLU A 503 10.57 -23.57 -16.61
CA GLU A 503 11.56 -23.02 -17.55
C GLU A 503 11.38 -23.62 -18.95
N ASP A 504 11.23 -24.94 -19.05
CA ASP A 504 10.91 -25.64 -20.29
C ASP A 504 9.53 -25.24 -20.82
N ILE A 505 8.51 -25.15 -19.97
CA ILE A 505 7.18 -24.66 -20.37
C ILE A 505 7.26 -23.24 -20.95
N LYS A 506 7.99 -22.31 -20.33
CA LYS A 506 8.22 -20.95 -20.89
C LYS A 506 8.92 -20.98 -22.24
N LYS A 507 9.94 -21.83 -22.39
CA LYS A 507 10.69 -22.05 -23.63
C LYS A 507 9.78 -22.63 -24.74
N TYR A 508 8.92 -23.58 -24.41
CA TYR A 508 7.96 -24.16 -25.36
C TYR A 508 6.85 -23.17 -25.74
N ILE A 509 6.39 -22.32 -24.82
CA ILE A 509 5.41 -21.25 -25.13
C ILE A 509 6.01 -20.26 -26.15
N LYS A 510 7.26 -19.83 -25.97
CA LYS A 510 7.98 -19.02 -26.99
C LYS A 510 8.02 -19.71 -28.35
N ALA A 511 8.39 -21.00 -28.37
CA ALA A 511 8.46 -21.77 -29.60
C ALA A 511 7.09 -21.89 -30.29
N GLY A 512 6.03 -22.27 -29.55
CA GLY A 512 4.67 -22.41 -30.08
C GLY A 512 4.04 -21.09 -30.56
N ASN A 513 4.28 -19.98 -29.85
CA ASN A 513 3.86 -18.65 -30.30
C ASN A 513 4.52 -18.26 -31.63
N LYS A 514 5.82 -18.54 -31.78
CA LYS A 514 6.56 -18.30 -33.03
C LYS A 514 6.11 -19.22 -34.16
N GLU A 515 5.85 -20.49 -33.86
CA GLU A 515 5.32 -21.51 -34.77
C GLU A 515 3.94 -21.09 -35.33
N TYR A 516 3.02 -20.68 -34.46
CA TYR A 516 1.72 -20.13 -34.83
C TYR A 516 1.82 -18.86 -35.71
N MET A 517 2.68 -17.90 -35.34
CA MET A 517 2.87 -16.68 -36.15
C MET A 517 3.46 -17.00 -37.54
N THR A 518 4.36 -17.99 -37.61
CA THR A 518 4.97 -18.42 -38.88
C THR A 518 3.94 -19.13 -39.77
N SER A 519 3.07 -19.99 -39.22
CA SER A 519 2.03 -20.69 -39.99
C SER A 519 0.91 -19.79 -40.50
N LYS A 520 0.78 -18.57 -39.96
CA LYS A 520 -0.13 -17.52 -40.47
C LYS A 520 0.55 -16.51 -41.39
N TYR A 521 1.75 -16.82 -41.91
CA TYR A 521 2.52 -15.96 -42.82
C TYR A 521 2.70 -14.52 -42.31
N ALA A 522 2.86 -14.35 -40.99
CA ALA A 522 2.89 -13.03 -40.37
C ALA A 522 4.17 -12.25 -40.69
N GLU A 523 4.01 -11.03 -41.24
CA GLU A 523 5.11 -10.08 -41.48
C GLU A 523 5.77 -9.61 -40.17
N ASP A 524 4.96 -9.43 -39.10
CA ASP A 524 5.40 -9.09 -37.73
C ASP A 524 6.07 -10.30 -37.05
N THR A 525 7.36 -10.47 -37.32
CA THR A 525 8.20 -11.54 -36.75
C THR A 525 8.95 -11.14 -35.47
N GLU A 526 9.11 -9.83 -35.21
CA GLU A 526 9.85 -9.31 -34.05
C GLU A 526 9.17 -9.68 -32.72
N ASN A 527 7.84 -9.56 -32.65
CA ASN A 527 7.07 -9.87 -31.45
C ASN A 527 6.51 -11.30 -31.44
N ALA A 528 6.91 -12.15 -32.39
CA ALA A 528 6.26 -13.43 -32.64
C ALA A 528 6.29 -14.39 -31.45
N ASP A 529 7.44 -14.52 -30.76
CA ASP A 529 7.61 -15.42 -29.61
C ASP A 529 7.11 -14.83 -28.27
N ARG A 530 6.72 -13.55 -28.26
CA ARG A 530 6.52 -12.77 -27.03
C ARG A 530 5.21 -13.10 -26.30
N PHE A 531 5.32 -13.03 -24.98
CA PHE A 531 4.25 -13.09 -23.99
C PHE A 531 4.45 -11.99 -22.94
N LEU A 532 3.38 -11.62 -22.25
CA LEU A 532 3.42 -10.80 -21.04
C LEU A 532 3.96 -11.62 -19.86
N THR A 533 4.81 -11.00 -19.04
CA THR A 533 5.31 -11.55 -17.77
C THR A 533 4.30 -11.37 -16.63
N GLU A 534 4.50 -12.08 -15.52
CA GLU A 534 3.68 -11.89 -14.31
C GLU A 534 3.78 -10.45 -13.77
N THR A 535 4.95 -9.82 -13.88
CA THR A 535 5.17 -8.42 -13.46
C THR A 535 4.38 -7.43 -14.33
N GLU A 536 4.41 -7.57 -15.66
CA GLU A 536 3.59 -6.74 -16.57
C GLU A 536 2.09 -6.95 -16.31
N MET A 537 1.65 -8.19 -16.10
CA MET A 537 0.24 -8.48 -15.79
C MET A 537 -0.20 -7.91 -14.44
N ASN A 538 0.67 -7.94 -13.42
CA ASN A 538 0.42 -7.31 -12.13
C ASN A 538 0.19 -5.80 -12.27
N ASP A 539 1.03 -5.12 -13.07
CA ASP A 539 0.95 -3.68 -13.33
C ASP A 539 -0.27 -3.30 -14.19
N ILE A 540 -0.67 -4.13 -15.15
CA ILE A 540 -1.95 -4.03 -15.88
C ILE A 540 -3.14 -4.14 -14.91
N LEU A 541 -3.15 -5.17 -14.04
CA LEU A 541 -4.25 -5.44 -13.11
C LEU A 541 -4.39 -4.33 -12.05
N ASP A 542 -3.28 -3.83 -11.51
CA ASP A 542 -3.29 -2.70 -10.57
C ASP A 542 -3.74 -1.39 -11.26
N PHE A 543 -3.38 -1.17 -12.53
CA PHE A 543 -3.88 -0.02 -13.28
C PHE A 543 -5.39 -0.12 -13.56
N ALA A 544 -5.88 -1.31 -13.98
CA ALA A 544 -7.31 -1.58 -14.15
C ALA A 544 -8.10 -1.32 -12.86
N LYS A 545 -7.61 -1.85 -11.74
CA LYS A 545 -8.17 -1.64 -10.40
C LYS A 545 -8.18 -0.16 -9.99
N LYS A 546 -7.08 0.58 -10.23
CA LYS A 546 -7.00 2.04 -9.98
C LYS A 546 -7.96 2.85 -10.86
N LYS A 547 -8.32 2.38 -12.06
CA LYS A 547 -9.33 2.99 -12.93
C LYS A 547 -10.76 2.51 -12.64
N GLY A 548 -10.95 1.44 -11.88
CA GLY A 548 -12.25 0.82 -11.63
C GLY A 548 -12.78 0.00 -12.82
N ILE A 549 -11.89 -0.55 -13.64
CA ILE A 549 -12.21 -1.53 -14.69
C ILE A 549 -11.86 -2.93 -14.17
N GLN A 550 -12.78 -3.88 -14.31
CA GLN A 550 -12.48 -5.29 -14.04
C GLN A 550 -11.82 -5.96 -15.25
N ILE A 551 -10.82 -6.83 -15.02
CA ILE A 551 -10.26 -7.68 -16.08
C ILE A 551 -10.95 -9.04 -16.07
N ILE A 552 -11.41 -9.47 -17.25
CA ILE A 552 -11.88 -10.83 -17.53
C ILE A 552 -10.78 -11.54 -18.33
N PRO A 553 -9.90 -12.33 -17.71
CA PRO A 553 -8.91 -13.13 -18.45
C PRO A 553 -9.59 -14.23 -19.28
N LEU A 554 -9.07 -14.52 -20.47
CA LEU A 554 -9.47 -15.68 -21.29
C LEU A 554 -8.25 -16.55 -21.63
N ILE A 555 -8.31 -17.84 -21.32
CA ILE A 555 -7.37 -18.87 -21.80
C ILE A 555 -8.21 -19.91 -22.56
N ASN A 556 -8.19 -19.87 -23.89
CA ASN A 556 -9.10 -20.64 -24.73
C ASN A 556 -8.74 -22.13 -24.75
N THR A 557 -9.74 -22.96 -24.46
CA THR A 557 -9.72 -24.42 -24.52
C THR A 557 -11.15 -24.93 -24.69
N PRO A 558 -11.43 -26.04 -25.39
CA PRO A 558 -10.49 -26.97 -26.03
C PRO A 558 -10.22 -26.67 -27.52
N GLY A 559 -10.89 -25.67 -28.10
CA GLY A 559 -10.51 -25.05 -29.37
C GLY A 559 -9.43 -23.99 -29.20
N HIS A 560 -8.98 -23.39 -30.32
CA HIS A 560 -8.04 -22.26 -30.37
C HIS A 560 -6.87 -22.32 -29.38
N MET A 561 -6.11 -23.42 -29.39
CA MET A 561 -5.05 -23.68 -28.42
C MET A 561 -3.73 -24.18 -29.03
N ASP A 562 -3.43 -23.77 -30.26
CA ASP A 562 -2.28 -24.14 -31.11
C ASP A 562 -0.95 -24.17 -30.34
N THR A 563 -0.66 -23.10 -29.59
CA THR A 563 0.56 -22.99 -28.78
C THR A 563 0.55 -23.95 -27.58
N ILE A 564 -0.61 -24.25 -27.00
CA ILE A 564 -0.73 -25.20 -25.89
C ILE A 564 -0.55 -26.64 -26.40
N LEU A 565 -1.07 -26.95 -27.59
CA LEU A 565 -0.83 -28.22 -28.27
C LEU A 565 0.67 -28.40 -28.55
N SER A 566 1.29 -27.38 -29.16
CA SER A 566 2.73 -27.33 -29.43
C SER A 566 3.59 -27.41 -28.16
N VAL A 567 3.12 -26.86 -27.03
CA VAL A 567 3.75 -27.01 -25.70
C VAL A 567 3.65 -28.45 -25.18
N MET A 568 2.50 -29.11 -25.33
CA MET A 568 2.33 -30.51 -24.91
C MET A 568 3.19 -31.47 -25.73
N GLU A 569 3.28 -31.25 -27.04
CA GLU A 569 4.12 -32.04 -27.95
C GLU A 569 5.60 -31.90 -27.60
N LYS A 570 6.08 -30.67 -27.40
CA LYS A 570 7.48 -30.40 -26.98
C LYS A 570 7.76 -30.86 -25.54
N ALA A 571 6.73 -31.02 -24.72
CA ALA A 571 6.78 -31.66 -23.40
C ALA A 571 6.64 -33.20 -23.45
N GLY A 572 6.59 -33.82 -24.63
CA GLY A 572 6.62 -35.27 -24.82
C GLY A 572 5.26 -35.99 -24.69
N LEU A 573 4.14 -35.27 -24.81
CA LEU A 573 2.83 -35.91 -25.01
C LEU A 573 2.60 -36.17 -26.50
N THR A 574 2.01 -37.30 -26.84
CA THR A 574 1.65 -37.69 -28.21
C THR A 574 0.13 -37.69 -28.40
N GLN A 575 -0.33 -37.68 -29.66
CA GLN A 575 -1.76 -37.75 -30.03
C GLN A 575 -2.63 -36.66 -29.36
N VAL A 576 -2.08 -35.45 -29.18
CA VAL A 576 -2.75 -34.37 -28.42
C VAL A 576 -3.78 -33.62 -29.24
N ARG A 577 -3.64 -33.61 -30.57
CA ARG A 577 -4.48 -32.90 -31.52
C ARG A 577 -5.74 -33.70 -31.85
N TYR A 578 -6.86 -33.00 -32.03
CA TYR A 578 -8.07 -33.60 -32.57
C TYR A 578 -7.85 -33.99 -34.04
N ASP A 579 -8.49 -35.08 -34.45
CA ASP A 579 -8.30 -35.76 -35.73
C ASP A 579 -9.70 -36.27 -36.13
N CYS A 580 -10.19 -35.87 -37.32
CA CYS A 580 -11.60 -36.01 -37.70
C CYS A 580 -11.87 -37.19 -38.66
N LYS A 581 -11.27 -38.35 -38.30
CA LYS A 581 -11.29 -39.74 -38.84
C LYS A 581 -12.56 -40.34 -39.50
N ASP A 582 -13.50 -39.56 -40.03
CA ASP A 582 -14.62 -40.04 -40.84
C ASP A 582 -14.16 -40.12 -42.31
N PRO A 583 -13.96 -41.32 -42.90
CA PRO A 583 -13.34 -41.47 -44.23
C PRO A 583 -14.17 -40.94 -45.41
N LYS A 584 -15.33 -40.34 -45.13
CA LYS A 584 -16.17 -39.63 -46.10
C LYS A 584 -15.84 -38.13 -46.16
N TYR A 585 -15.23 -37.59 -45.12
CA TYR A 585 -14.99 -36.17 -44.91
C TYR A 585 -13.48 -35.87 -44.77
N ASP A 586 -12.75 -36.74 -44.10
CA ASP A 586 -11.29 -36.70 -44.05
C ASP A 586 -10.68 -36.79 -45.46
N GLN A 587 -9.92 -35.75 -45.84
CA GLN A 587 -9.21 -35.64 -47.13
C GLN A 587 -7.78 -35.10 -46.96
N SER A 588 -7.29 -35.02 -45.72
CA SER A 588 -5.91 -34.64 -45.41
C SER A 588 -5.51 -35.27 -44.09
N ASP A 589 -4.53 -36.17 -44.11
CA ASP A 589 -4.06 -36.98 -42.97
C ASP A 589 -3.36 -36.18 -41.84
N GLU A 590 -3.70 -34.90 -41.66
CA GLU A 590 -3.01 -33.90 -40.83
C GLU A 590 -3.89 -33.44 -39.65
N PRO A 591 -3.56 -33.84 -38.40
CA PRO A 591 -4.36 -33.49 -37.22
C PRO A 591 -4.43 -31.99 -36.91
N SER A 592 -5.48 -31.61 -36.18
CA SER A 592 -5.87 -30.23 -35.93
C SER A 592 -4.76 -29.32 -35.37
N ALA A 593 -4.47 -28.27 -36.13
CA ALA A 593 -3.62 -27.17 -35.69
C ALA A 593 -4.15 -26.50 -34.41
N THR A 594 -5.47 -26.44 -34.22
CA THR A 594 -6.15 -25.58 -33.24
C THR A 594 -6.77 -26.30 -32.04
N THR A 595 -7.14 -27.58 -32.18
CA THR A 595 -8.06 -28.27 -31.27
C THR A 595 -7.43 -29.49 -30.60
N ILE A 596 -7.68 -29.69 -29.29
CA ILE A 596 -7.21 -30.86 -28.52
C ILE A 596 -8.13 -32.09 -28.71
N SER A 597 -7.57 -33.29 -28.76
CA SER A 597 -8.35 -34.52 -28.81
C SER A 597 -9.13 -34.78 -27.51
N MET A 598 -10.45 -34.90 -27.61
CA MET A 598 -11.32 -35.40 -26.53
C MET A 598 -11.09 -36.87 -26.16
N GLU A 599 -10.32 -37.63 -26.93
CA GLU A 599 -9.93 -39.01 -26.59
C GLU A 599 -8.73 -39.04 -25.62
N ASN A 600 -7.87 -38.01 -25.64
CA ASN A 600 -6.57 -38.03 -24.97
C ASN A 600 -6.64 -37.57 -23.51
N LYS A 601 -6.83 -38.53 -22.60
CA LYS A 601 -6.90 -38.32 -21.15
C LYS A 601 -5.66 -37.63 -20.55
N GLU A 602 -4.44 -37.87 -21.07
CA GLU A 602 -3.21 -37.20 -20.59
C GLU A 602 -3.15 -35.72 -21.03
N ALA A 603 -3.50 -35.42 -22.27
CA ALA A 603 -3.51 -34.05 -22.79
C ALA A 603 -4.62 -33.20 -22.13
N LEU A 604 -5.79 -33.79 -21.88
CA LEU A 604 -6.88 -33.14 -21.16
C LEU A 604 -6.47 -32.79 -19.71
N GLU A 605 -5.81 -33.68 -18.97
CA GLU A 605 -5.39 -33.38 -17.59
C GLU A 605 -4.25 -32.35 -17.52
N PHE A 606 -3.28 -32.40 -18.44
CA PHE A 606 -2.27 -31.35 -18.58
C PHE A 606 -2.92 -29.98 -18.82
N THR A 607 -3.83 -29.92 -19.79
CA THR A 607 -4.51 -28.67 -20.20
C THR A 607 -5.39 -28.12 -19.08
N LYS A 608 -6.19 -28.98 -18.41
CA LYS A 608 -6.96 -28.57 -17.24
C LYS A 608 -6.04 -28.03 -16.14
N THR A 609 -4.90 -28.68 -15.88
CA THR A 609 -3.92 -28.21 -14.87
C THR A 609 -3.36 -26.83 -15.22
N LEU A 610 -3.07 -26.56 -16.49
CA LEU A 610 -2.62 -25.26 -16.97
C LEU A 610 -3.69 -24.17 -16.79
N VAL A 611 -4.93 -24.41 -17.24
CA VAL A 611 -6.05 -23.45 -17.09
C VAL A 611 -6.34 -23.17 -15.60
N LYS A 612 -6.41 -24.22 -14.77
CA LYS A 612 -6.56 -24.13 -13.30
C LYS A 612 -5.49 -23.24 -12.66
N LYS A 613 -4.24 -23.34 -13.12
CA LYS A 613 -3.10 -22.54 -12.62
C LYS A 613 -3.24 -21.04 -12.94
N TYR A 614 -3.73 -20.68 -14.13
CA TYR A 614 -4.08 -19.28 -14.45
C TYR A 614 -5.30 -18.80 -13.65
N MET A 615 -6.35 -19.63 -13.49
CA MET A 615 -7.49 -19.32 -12.63
C MET A 615 -7.07 -19.01 -11.19
N ASP A 616 -6.17 -19.80 -10.61
CA ASP A 616 -5.59 -19.58 -9.29
C ASP A 616 -4.86 -18.22 -9.18
N TYR A 617 -4.13 -17.80 -10.22
CA TYR A 617 -3.47 -16.48 -10.25
C TYR A 617 -4.50 -15.34 -10.29
N PHE A 618 -5.39 -15.33 -11.28
CA PHE A 618 -6.35 -14.22 -11.46
C PHE A 618 -7.37 -14.13 -10.31
N SER A 619 -7.78 -15.26 -9.73
CA SER A 619 -8.59 -15.30 -8.50
C SER A 619 -7.90 -14.58 -7.34
N LYS A 620 -6.60 -14.86 -7.09
CA LYS A 620 -5.81 -14.19 -6.04
C LYS A 620 -5.61 -12.70 -6.29
N LYS A 621 -5.63 -12.26 -7.56
CA LYS A 621 -5.58 -10.83 -7.95
C LYS A 621 -6.95 -10.13 -7.87
N GLY A 622 -8.03 -10.87 -7.66
CA GLY A 622 -9.38 -10.33 -7.46
C GLY A 622 -10.24 -10.23 -8.72
N CYS A 623 -9.87 -10.90 -9.81
CA CYS A 623 -10.74 -11.03 -10.99
C CYS A 623 -12.01 -11.81 -10.62
N GLN A 624 -13.20 -11.25 -10.89
CA GLN A 624 -14.48 -11.85 -10.54
C GLN A 624 -14.98 -12.86 -11.60
N PHE A 625 -14.34 -12.88 -12.77
CA PHE A 625 -14.68 -13.71 -13.91
C PHE A 625 -13.43 -14.39 -14.47
N PHE A 626 -13.60 -15.52 -15.17
CA PHE A 626 -12.57 -16.15 -16.00
C PHE A 626 -13.26 -16.82 -17.19
N ASN A 627 -12.84 -16.52 -18.42
CA ASN A 627 -13.40 -17.12 -19.62
C ASN A 627 -12.53 -18.31 -20.09
N ILE A 628 -13.16 -19.46 -20.32
CA ILE A 628 -12.52 -20.71 -20.77
C ILE A 628 -12.50 -20.78 -22.30
N GLY A 629 -13.23 -19.89 -22.99
CA GLY A 629 -13.43 -19.91 -24.44
C GLY A 629 -14.47 -20.96 -24.82
N ALA A 630 -14.02 -22.17 -25.15
CA ALA A 630 -14.83 -23.33 -25.52
C ALA A 630 -15.57 -23.21 -26.87
N ASP A 631 -15.16 -22.26 -27.69
CA ASP A 631 -15.61 -21.97 -29.05
C ASP A 631 -14.94 -22.85 -30.13
N GLU A 632 -15.68 -23.02 -31.23
CA GLU A 632 -15.25 -23.52 -32.54
C GLU A 632 -14.42 -24.82 -32.53
N TYR A 633 -14.73 -25.76 -31.64
CA TYR A 633 -14.06 -27.05 -31.57
C TYR A 633 -14.01 -27.75 -32.94
N GLY A 634 -12.81 -28.02 -33.44
CA GLY A 634 -12.60 -28.76 -34.68
C GLY A 634 -12.76 -27.96 -35.98
N ASN A 635 -12.88 -26.63 -35.93
CA ASN A 635 -13.05 -25.72 -37.08
C ASN A 635 -11.96 -25.73 -38.17
N HIS A 636 -10.86 -26.46 -37.96
CA HIS A 636 -9.65 -26.42 -38.78
C HIS A 636 -9.80 -26.86 -40.25
N ASP A 637 -10.73 -27.75 -40.56
CA ASP A 637 -11.00 -28.18 -41.95
C ASP A 637 -12.47 -27.95 -42.35
N SER A 638 -12.62 -27.62 -43.62
CA SER A 638 -13.82 -27.55 -44.44
C SER A 638 -14.69 -28.81 -44.50
N ASN A 639 -14.22 -29.96 -44.00
CA ASN A 639 -15.00 -31.20 -43.97
C ASN A 639 -15.40 -31.64 -42.55
N CYS A 640 -14.62 -31.29 -41.51
CA CYS A 640 -15.02 -31.54 -40.12
C CYS A 640 -16.28 -30.73 -39.76
N GLN A 641 -17.07 -31.26 -38.82
CA GLN A 641 -18.36 -30.73 -38.34
C GLN A 641 -18.34 -30.45 -36.83
N GLY A 642 -17.17 -30.61 -36.19
CA GLY A 642 -16.86 -30.10 -34.85
C GLY A 642 -17.72 -30.70 -33.75
N PHE A 643 -18.55 -29.87 -33.09
CA PHE A 643 -19.51 -30.33 -32.08
C PHE A 643 -20.49 -31.39 -32.60
N ALA A 644 -20.81 -31.39 -33.90
CA ALA A 644 -21.62 -32.45 -34.50
C ALA A 644 -20.87 -33.80 -34.52
N ASP A 645 -19.55 -33.80 -34.76
CA ASP A 645 -18.73 -35.01 -34.75
C ASP A 645 -18.51 -35.52 -33.33
N LEU A 646 -18.30 -34.62 -32.36
CA LEU A 646 -18.30 -35.00 -30.95
C LEU A 646 -19.60 -35.69 -30.53
N GLN A 647 -20.76 -35.30 -31.09
CA GLN A 647 -22.02 -35.99 -30.86
C GLN A 647 -22.08 -37.36 -31.57
N LYS A 648 -21.63 -37.47 -32.84
CA LYS A 648 -21.55 -38.76 -33.57
C LYS A 648 -20.66 -39.78 -32.85
N LEU A 649 -19.49 -39.33 -32.38
CA LEU A 649 -18.47 -40.14 -31.70
C LEU A 649 -18.79 -40.42 -30.23
N GLY A 650 -19.86 -39.82 -29.68
CA GLY A 650 -20.20 -39.93 -28.26
C GLY A 650 -19.19 -39.26 -27.32
N LEU A 651 -18.31 -38.39 -27.85
CA LEU A 651 -17.28 -37.63 -27.12
C LEU A 651 -17.80 -36.28 -26.60
N TYR A 652 -18.98 -35.83 -27.01
CA TYR A 652 -19.60 -34.60 -26.52
C TYR A 652 -19.83 -34.63 -24.99
N LYS A 653 -20.09 -35.82 -24.42
CA LYS A 653 -20.12 -36.03 -22.96
C LYS A 653 -18.78 -35.71 -22.27
N THR A 654 -17.66 -35.97 -22.94
CA THR A 654 -16.31 -35.65 -22.45
C THR A 654 -16.05 -34.14 -22.49
N PHE A 655 -16.49 -33.46 -23.55
CA PHE A 655 -16.48 -32.00 -23.63
C PHE A 655 -17.32 -31.35 -22.51
N ILE A 656 -18.55 -31.84 -22.28
CA ILE A 656 -19.41 -31.38 -21.17
C ILE A 656 -18.70 -31.58 -19.82
N ALA A 657 -18.10 -32.75 -19.58
CA ALA A 657 -17.36 -33.04 -18.34
C ALA A 657 -16.14 -32.12 -18.16
N TYR A 658 -15.36 -31.88 -19.22
CA TYR A 658 -14.20 -30.98 -19.23
C TYR A 658 -14.59 -29.55 -18.84
N ILE A 659 -15.61 -28.99 -19.50
CA ILE A 659 -16.10 -27.63 -19.23
C ILE A 659 -16.69 -27.52 -17.83
N ASN A 660 -17.47 -28.51 -17.37
CA ASN A 660 -18.05 -28.51 -16.03
C ASN A 660 -16.98 -28.61 -14.93
N GLU A 661 -15.90 -29.36 -15.13
CA GLU A 661 -14.82 -29.45 -14.14
C GLU A 661 -14.10 -28.10 -13.95
N LEU A 662 -13.84 -27.39 -15.06
CA LEU A 662 -13.24 -26.05 -15.03
C LEU A 662 -14.22 -25.00 -14.47
N ALA A 663 -15.50 -25.06 -14.85
CA ALA A 663 -16.54 -24.19 -14.34
C ALA A 663 -16.74 -24.34 -12.81
N LYS A 664 -16.77 -25.58 -12.32
CA LYS A 664 -16.79 -25.87 -10.89
C LYS A 664 -15.52 -25.37 -10.19
N TYR A 665 -14.34 -25.59 -10.76
CA TYR A 665 -13.07 -25.16 -10.16
C TYR A 665 -12.97 -23.64 -9.97
N ALA A 666 -13.51 -22.86 -10.92
CA ALA A 666 -13.68 -21.41 -10.81
C ALA A 666 -14.74 -21.01 -9.77
N THR A 667 -15.90 -21.68 -9.78
CA THR A 667 -17.02 -21.43 -8.85
C THR A 667 -16.60 -21.68 -7.39
N ASP A 668 -15.86 -22.75 -7.12
CA ASP A 668 -15.28 -23.05 -5.79
C ASP A 668 -14.30 -21.96 -5.31
N ARG A 669 -13.75 -21.14 -6.23
CA ARG A 669 -12.89 -19.97 -5.97
C ARG A 669 -13.65 -18.65 -5.96
N LYS A 670 -14.98 -18.68 -6.06
CA LYS A 670 -15.88 -17.50 -6.19
C LYS A 670 -15.59 -16.67 -7.45
N VAL A 671 -15.00 -17.28 -8.47
CA VAL A 671 -14.82 -16.71 -9.80
C VAL A 671 -15.95 -17.22 -10.69
N ARG A 672 -16.65 -16.33 -11.39
CA ARG A 672 -17.70 -16.69 -12.34
C ARG A 672 -17.05 -17.27 -13.62
N PRO A 673 -17.24 -18.55 -13.95
CA PRO A 673 -16.78 -19.07 -15.24
C PRO A 673 -17.59 -18.46 -16.38
N MET A 674 -16.93 -18.22 -17.51
CA MET A 674 -17.54 -17.78 -18.76
C MET A 674 -17.07 -18.67 -19.92
N VAL A 675 -17.90 -18.80 -20.95
CA VAL A 675 -17.63 -19.51 -22.22
C VAL A 675 -18.38 -18.81 -23.35
N PHE A 676 -18.00 -19.06 -24.60
CA PHE A 676 -18.83 -18.74 -25.76
C PHE A 676 -19.95 -19.77 -25.96
N ASN A 677 -21.00 -19.40 -26.71
CA ASN A 677 -22.27 -20.15 -26.70
C ASN A 677 -22.34 -21.37 -27.62
N ASP A 678 -21.44 -21.50 -28.58
CA ASP A 678 -21.63 -22.39 -29.72
C ASP A 678 -21.51 -23.87 -29.36
N GLY A 679 -20.54 -24.25 -28.51
CA GLY A 679 -20.44 -25.60 -27.96
C GLY A 679 -21.50 -25.97 -26.91
N ILE A 680 -22.33 -25.02 -26.46
CA ILE A 680 -23.17 -25.18 -25.26
C ILE A 680 -24.59 -25.63 -25.64
N TYR A 681 -24.96 -26.86 -25.27
CA TYR A 681 -26.17 -27.58 -25.69
C TYR A 681 -26.36 -27.63 -27.23
N TYR A 682 -25.28 -27.92 -27.98
CA TYR A 682 -25.27 -27.91 -29.45
C TYR A 682 -26.41 -28.75 -30.06
N GLY A 683 -27.15 -28.14 -30.99
CA GLY A 683 -28.37 -28.70 -31.58
C GLY A 683 -29.62 -28.66 -30.67
N GLU A 684 -29.60 -27.85 -29.60
CA GLU A 684 -30.61 -27.82 -28.52
C GLU A 684 -30.78 -29.18 -27.79
N LYS A 685 -29.68 -29.94 -27.72
CA LYS A 685 -29.61 -31.27 -27.13
C LYS A 685 -28.95 -31.28 -25.75
N ASP A 686 -29.46 -32.14 -24.88
CA ASP A 686 -28.97 -32.34 -23.51
C ASP A 686 -28.92 -33.83 -23.09
N ASN A 687 -29.04 -34.74 -24.07
CA ASN A 687 -28.96 -36.19 -23.85
C ASN A 687 -27.57 -36.69 -23.41
N ASP A 688 -26.51 -35.95 -23.75
CA ASP A 688 -25.12 -36.29 -23.41
C ASP A 688 -24.66 -35.67 -22.08
N GLY A 689 -25.50 -34.82 -21.46
CA GLY A 689 -25.24 -34.15 -20.20
C GLY A 689 -25.85 -32.74 -20.11
N GLN A 690 -25.64 -32.10 -18.97
CA GLN A 690 -26.02 -30.70 -18.70
C GLN A 690 -24.75 -29.90 -18.39
N PHE A 691 -24.72 -28.63 -18.80
CA PHE A 691 -23.66 -27.70 -18.42
C PHE A 691 -23.96 -27.07 -17.06
N ASP A 692 -22.92 -26.68 -16.31
CA ASP A 692 -23.05 -25.98 -15.03
C ASP A 692 -23.70 -24.59 -15.24
N PRO A 693 -24.90 -24.30 -14.67
CA PRO A 693 -25.56 -23.00 -14.82
C PRO A 693 -24.82 -21.84 -14.11
N ASN A 694 -23.74 -22.14 -13.38
CA ASN A 694 -22.78 -21.12 -12.95
C ASN A 694 -21.89 -20.60 -14.09
N ILE A 695 -21.98 -21.16 -15.30
CA ILE A 695 -21.40 -20.61 -16.51
C ILE A 695 -22.22 -19.40 -17.00
N LEU A 696 -21.58 -18.25 -17.10
CA LEU A 696 -22.04 -17.12 -17.90
C LEU A 696 -21.76 -17.41 -19.38
N VAL A 697 -22.74 -17.25 -20.26
CA VAL A 697 -22.57 -17.51 -21.69
C VAL A 697 -22.39 -16.20 -22.47
N ALA A 698 -21.22 -16.02 -23.07
CA ALA A 698 -20.91 -14.96 -24.03
C ALA A 698 -21.53 -15.34 -25.39
N TYR A 699 -22.75 -14.87 -25.65
CA TYR A 699 -23.54 -15.29 -26.80
C TYR A 699 -23.24 -14.44 -28.02
N TRP A 700 -22.53 -15.00 -28.99
CA TRP A 700 -22.05 -14.30 -30.17
C TRP A 700 -22.83 -14.63 -31.45
N THR A 701 -23.23 -15.90 -31.64
CA THR A 701 -23.92 -16.33 -32.87
C THR A 701 -25.06 -17.33 -32.62
N SER A 702 -26.13 -17.21 -33.40
CA SER A 702 -27.25 -18.16 -33.44
C SER A 702 -27.07 -19.29 -34.47
N GLY A 703 -25.89 -19.38 -35.11
CA GLY A 703 -25.54 -20.41 -36.09
C GLY A 703 -25.81 -20.06 -37.54
N PHE A 704 -24.94 -20.55 -38.42
CA PHE A 704 -24.82 -20.20 -39.84
C PHE A 704 -24.64 -21.44 -40.73
N PRO A 705 -24.80 -21.36 -42.07
CA PRO A 705 -24.41 -22.43 -42.99
C PRO A 705 -22.88 -22.63 -42.94
N TYR A 706 -22.43 -23.88 -42.80
CA TYR A 706 -21.02 -24.24 -42.65
C TYR A 706 -20.81 -25.62 -43.25
N ASN A 707 -19.76 -25.81 -44.07
CA ASN A 707 -19.29 -27.12 -44.55
C ASN A 707 -20.42 -28.06 -45.04
N GLY A 708 -21.29 -27.57 -45.94
CA GLY A 708 -22.41 -28.33 -46.51
C GLY A 708 -23.57 -28.65 -45.55
N HIS A 709 -23.47 -28.24 -44.27
CA HIS A 709 -24.49 -28.40 -43.24
C HIS A 709 -24.83 -27.03 -42.62
N ARG A 710 -25.58 -27.04 -41.50
CA ARG A 710 -25.83 -25.83 -40.71
C ARG A 710 -25.22 -26.01 -39.33
N TYR A 711 -24.36 -25.07 -38.93
CA TYR A 711 -23.84 -24.93 -37.58
C TYR A 711 -24.98 -24.52 -36.64
N GLN A 712 -25.21 -25.29 -35.57
CA GLN A 712 -26.41 -25.19 -34.74
C GLN A 712 -26.11 -25.02 -33.23
N PRO A 713 -25.60 -23.86 -32.79
CA PRO A 713 -25.66 -23.46 -31.39
C PRO A 713 -27.08 -23.53 -30.81
N ALA A 714 -27.19 -23.77 -29.49
CA ALA A 714 -28.46 -23.59 -28.79
C ALA A 714 -28.94 -22.14 -28.91
N GLN A 715 -30.25 -21.92 -29.01
CA GLN A 715 -30.77 -20.55 -28.99
C GLN A 715 -30.70 -19.98 -27.57
N THR A 716 -30.53 -18.66 -27.48
CA THR A 716 -30.62 -17.86 -26.25
C THR A 716 -31.78 -18.28 -25.32
N THR A 717 -32.95 -18.57 -25.89
CA THR A 717 -34.16 -19.04 -25.18
C THR A 717 -34.00 -20.42 -24.55
N TYR A 718 -33.23 -21.32 -25.16
CA TYR A 718 -32.92 -22.63 -24.59
C TYR A 718 -31.94 -22.49 -23.43
N LEU A 719 -30.87 -21.70 -23.60
CA LEU A 719 -29.89 -21.42 -22.56
C LEU A 719 -30.49 -20.73 -21.33
N ALA A 720 -31.38 -19.76 -21.54
CA ALA A 720 -32.12 -19.11 -20.45
C ALA A 720 -33.07 -20.09 -19.72
N LYS A 721 -33.69 -21.04 -20.43
CA LYS A 721 -34.48 -22.13 -19.83
C LYS A 721 -33.61 -23.12 -19.03
N LYS A 722 -32.32 -23.24 -19.37
CA LYS A 722 -31.29 -24.00 -18.63
C LYS A 722 -30.61 -23.19 -17.51
N ASP A 723 -31.22 -22.07 -17.08
CA ASP A 723 -30.75 -21.21 -15.99
C ASP A 723 -29.33 -20.63 -16.18
N HIS A 724 -28.88 -20.47 -17.44
CA HIS A 724 -27.69 -19.69 -17.75
C HIS A 724 -28.01 -18.19 -17.82
N GLU A 725 -27.10 -17.38 -17.28
CA GLU A 725 -27.03 -15.95 -17.60
C GLU A 725 -26.30 -15.75 -18.93
N ILE A 726 -26.73 -14.74 -19.70
CA ILE A 726 -26.20 -14.46 -21.04
C ILE A 726 -25.59 -13.05 -21.06
N LEU A 727 -24.34 -12.95 -21.56
CA LEU A 727 -23.67 -11.71 -21.96
C LEU A 727 -23.82 -11.58 -23.48
N ASN A 728 -24.38 -10.48 -23.96
CA ASN A 728 -24.62 -10.28 -25.40
C ASN A 728 -23.30 -9.95 -26.12
N THR A 729 -22.80 -10.85 -26.95
CA THR A 729 -21.48 -10.74 -27.61
C THR A 729 -21.64 -10.63 -29.13
N ASN A 730 -22.67 -9.89 -29.56
CA ASN A 730 -23.21 -9.85 -30.92
C ASN A 730 -22.12 -9.65 -31.99
N ASP A 731 -22.03 -10.61 -32.90
CA ASP A 731 -21.03 -10.66 -33.98
C ASP A 731 -21.09 -9.45 -34.94
N ASN A 732 -22.24 -8.78 -35.05
CA ASN A 732 -22.39 -7.54 -35.81
C ASN A 732 -21.49 -6.40 -35.27
N TRP A 733 -20.97 -6.48 -34.05
CA TRP A 733 -20.02 -5.51 -33.49
C TRP A 733 -18.54 -5.87 -33.70
N TYR A 734 -18.22 -7.10 -34.15
CA TYR A 734 -16.84 -7.59 -34.22
C TYR A 734 -15.95 -6.73 -35.13
N TYR A 735 -14.71 -6.48 -34.69
CA TYR A 735 -13.66 -5.81 -35.43
C TYR A 735 -12.44 -6.73 -35.55
N VAL A 736 -12.15 -7.22 -36.76
CA VAL A 736 -10.90 -7.93 -37.10
C VAL A 736 -9.89 -6.91 -37.63
N ILE A 737 -8.65 -6.93 -37.11
CA ILE A 737 -7.61 -5.98 -37.54
C ILE A 737 -7.09 -6.25 -38.97
N GLY A 738 -6.60 -5.20 -39.63
CA GLY A 738 -5.87 -5.29 -40.91
C GLY A 738 -6.72 -5.31 -42.18
N THR A 739 -8.03 -5.53 -42.08
CA THR A 739 -8.98 -5.63 -43.21
C THR A 739 -9.58 -4.28 -43.64
N GLU A 740 -8.75 -3.23 -43.64
CA GLU A 740 -9.18 -1.81 -43.63
C GLU A 740 -9.24 -1.16 -45.02
N SER A 741 -9.70 -1.88 -46.04
CA SER A 741 -9.84 -1.33 -47.38
C SER A 741 -11.04 -0.36 -47.48
N PRO A 742 -10.91 0.81 -48.14
CA PRO A 742 -12.06 1.65 -48.50
C PRO A 742 -13.02 0.96 -49.48
N TRP A 743 -12.51 0.00 -50.26
CA TRP A 743 -13.18 -0.56 -51.45
C TRP A 743 -13.69 -1.99 -51.26
N ASN A 744 -13.28 -2.68 -50.19
CA ASN A 744 -13.68 -4.06 -49.93
C ASN A 744 -14.45 -4.16 -48.60
N GLN A 745 -15.66 -4.73 -48.65
CA GLN A 745 -16.47 -5.06 -47.47
C GLN A 745 -15.99 -6.39 -46.87
N SER A 746 -14.72 -6.41 -46.45
CA SER A 746 -14.12 -7.57 -45.77
C SER A 746 -14.81 -7.80 -44.43
N TRP A 747 -15.22 -9.05 -44.20
CA TRP A 747 -16.04 -9.47 -43.06
C TRP A 747 -15.39 -9.07 -41.72
N TYR A 748 -16.19 -8.48 -40.82
CA TYR A 748 -15.75 -7.85 -39.56
C TYR A 748 -14.63 -6.79 -39.67
N GLY A 749 -14.28 -6.29 -40.86
CA GLY A 749 -13.31 -5.20 -41.00
C GLY A 749 -13.81 -3.88 -40.43
N PHE A 750 -12.89 -2.94 -40.14
CA PHE A 750 -13.19 -1.68 -39.42
C PHE A 750 -14.44 -0.94 -39.96
N ASN A 751 -14.61 -0.85 -41.28
CA ASN A 751 -15.76 -0.21 -41.91
C ASN A 751 -17.10 -0.95 -41.65
N MET A 752 -17.08 -2.27 -41.51
CA MET A 752 -18.25 -3.05 -41.08
C MET A 752 -18.47 -2.92 -39.57
N ALA A 753 -17.42 -3.03 -38.76
CA ALA A 753 -17.50 -2.88 -37.31
C ALA A 753 -18.11 -1.52 -36.89
N MET A 754 -17.67 -0.42 -37.53
CA MET A 754 -18.20 0.93 -37.31
C MET A 754 -19.68 1.07 -37.72
N ARG A 755 -20.11 0.43 -38.82
CA ARG A 755 -21.54 0.34 -39.19
C ARG A 755 -22.33 -0.50 -38.19
N GLY A 756 -21.72 -1.57 -37.68
CA GLY A 756 -22.27 -2.45 -36.66
C GLY A 756 -22.63 -1.72 -35.37
N VAL A 757 -21.64 -1.10 -34.73
CA VAL A 757 -21.82 -0.39 -33.45
C VAL A 757 -22.66 0.88 -33.54
N SER A 758 -22.82 1.47 -34.73
CA SER A 758 -23.71 2.62 -34.97
C SER A 758 -25.14 2.23 -35.33
N LYS A 759 -25.35 1.07 -35.99
CA LYS A 759 -26.69 0.56 -36.34
C LYS A 759 -27.35 -0.22 -35.20
N HIS A 760 -26.61 -1.10 -34.53
CA HIS A 760 -27.16 -2.07 -33.59
C HIS A 760 -27.01 -1.60 -32.13
N LYS A 761 -28.05 -1.82 -31.31
CA LYS A 761 -28.14 -1.27 -29.94
C LYS A 761 -27.67 -2.25 -28.87
N PHE A 762 -27.23 -1.74 -27.72
CA PHE A 762 -26.64 -2.52 -26.63
C PHE A 762 -27.47 -3.76 -26.22
N ALA A 763 -28.80 -3.61 -26.14
CA ALA A 763 -29.73 -4.69 -25.77
C ALA A 763 -30.17 -5.60 -26.94
N GLU A 764 -29.55 -5.50 -28.11
CA GLU A 764 -29.94 -6.23 -29.33
C GLU A 764 -29.20 -7.56 -29.45
N ASN A 765 -29.87 -8.64 -29.06
CA ASN A 765 -29.32 -10.00 -29.08
C ASN A 765 -29.24 -10.57 -30.51
N VAL A 766 -28.27 -11.46 -30.74
CA VAL A 766 -28.33 -12.44 -31.84
C VAL A 766 -29.26 -13.59 -31.45
N GLY A 767 -30.06 -14.10 -32.39
CA GLY A 767 -31.08 -15.11 -32.12
C GLY A 767 -32.31 -14.54 -31.41
N ASN A 768 -32.95 -15.34 -30.55
CA ASN A 768 -34.18 -14.92 -29.88
C ASN A 768 -33.93 -13.86 -28.78
N PRO A 769 -34.78 -12.83 -28.63
CA PRO A 769 -34.67 -11.87 -27.53
C PRO A 769 -34.86 -12.51 -26.15
N VAL A 770 -33.90 -12.27 -25.25
CA VAL A 770 -33.92 -12.67 -23.83
C VAL A 770 -33.23 -11.60 -22.99
N LYS A 771 -33.48 -11.56 -21.68
CA LYS A 771 -32.75 -10.67 -20.78
C LYS A 771 -31.28 -11.09 -20.69
N THR A 772 -30.37 -10.16 -20.95
CA THR A 772 -28.92 -10.33 -20.77
C THR A 772 -28.41 -9.60 -19.53
N VAL A 773 -27.18 -9.89 -19.12
CA VAL A 773 -26.50 -9.19 -18.01
C VAL A 773 -25.76 -7.91 -18.46
N GLY A 774 -25.80 -7.63 -19.75
CA GLY A 774 -24.96 -6.63 -20.41
C GLY A 774 -24.45 -7.15 -21.76
N SER A 775 -23.46 -6.45 -22.32
CA SER A 775 -22.98 -6.66 -23.68
C SER A 775 -21.46 -6.45 -23.84
N MET A 776 -20.88 -7.15 -24.82
CA MET A 776 -19.45 -7.18 -25.12
C MET A 776 -19.19 -6.97 -26.62
N ILE A 777 -18.32 -6.01 -26.93
CA ILE A 777 -17.78 -5.81 -28.29
C ILE A 777 -16.38 -6.43 -28.38
N CYS A 778 -16.01 -7.07 -29.51
CA CYS A 778 -14.76 -7.83 -29.61
C CYS A 778 -13.83 -7.34 -30.73
N LEU A 779 -12.58 -7.03 -30.35
CA LEU A 779 -11.44 -6.85 -31.25
C LEU A 779 -10.71 -8.19 -31.40
N TRP A 780 -10.60 -8.68 -32.63
CA TRP A 780 -10.01 -9.97 -32.98
C TRP A 780 -8.76 -9.82 -33.86
N CYS A 781 -7.81 -10.74 -33.71
CA CYS A 781 -6.49 -10.69 -34.34
C CYS A 781 -6.21 -11.89 -35.25
N ASP A 782 -7.22 -12.34 -36.00
CA ASP A 782 -7.20 -13.49 -36.92
C ASP A 782 -6.06 -13.45 -37.95
N ASN A 783 -5.67 -12.23 -38.34
CA ASN A 783 -4.49 -11.93 -39.14
C ASN A 783 -3.42 -11.25 -38.25
N PRO A 784 -2.74 -11.98 -37.34
CA PRO A 784 -1.98 -11.37 -36.25
C PRO A 784 -0.71 -10.64 -36.73
N GLY A 785 -0.27 -10.91 -37.96
CA GLY A 785 0.81 -10.18 -38.64
C GLY A 785 0.45 -8.75 -39.08
N LYS A 786 -0.85 -8.36 -39.07
CA LYS A 786 -1.25 -7.00 -39.41
C LYS A 786 -1.11 -6.05 -38.22
N ALA A 787 -0.97 -4.76 -38.50
CA ALA A 787 -0.72 -3.73 -37.49
C ALA A 787 -2.00 -3.41 -36.69
N TYR A 788 -1.87 -3.34 -35.36
CA TYR A 788 -2.87 -2.75 -34.48
C TYR A 788 -2.86 -1.22 -34.65
N LYS A 789 -4.04 -0.59 -34.65
CA LYS A 789 -4.21 0.85 -34.75
C LYS A 789 -5.09 1.35 -33.61
N GLU A 790 -4.46 1.84 -32.55
CA GLU A 790 -5.13 2.34 -31.34
C GLU A 790 -6.26 3.34 -31.65
N LYS A 791 -6.01 4.29 -32.57
CA LYS A 791 -7.02 5.25 -33.03
C LYS A 791 -8.30 4.59 -33.54
N ASN A 792 -8.20 3.49 -34.28
CA ASN A 792 -9.35 2.79 -34.85
C ASN A 792 -10.12 2.06 -33.74
N PHE A 793 -9.40 1.36 -32.84
CA PHE A 793 -10.00 0.73 -31.66
C PHE A 793 -10.73 1.76 -30.78
N PHE A 794 -10.14 2.92 -30.51
CA PHE A 794 -10.81 4.00 -29.76
C PHE A 794 -12.04 4.52 -30.49
N GLN A 795 -11.98 4.80 -31.80
CA GLN A 795 -13.14 5.27 -32.56
C GLN A 795 -14.34 4.30 -32.52
N TRP A 796 -14.07 2.99 -32.53
CA TRP A 796 -15.09 1.94 -32.44
C TRP A 796 -15.64 1.77 -31.01
N VAL A 797 -14.78 1.77 -29.99
CA VAL A 797 -15.17 1.81 -28.55
C VAL A 797 -16.03 3.04 -28.23
N ASP A 798 -15.65 4.20 -28.76
CA ASP A 798 -16.37 5.46 -28.62
C ASP A 798 -17.74 5.39 -29.30
N ALA A 799 -17.80 4.90 -30.54
CA ALA A 799 -19.03 4.83 -31.32
C ALA A 799 -20.08 3.94 -30.66
N PHE A 800 -19.70 2.79 -30.10
CA PHE A 800 -20.63 1.92 -29.38
C PHE A 800 -21.19 2.57 -28.11
N ALA A 801 -20.34 3.26 -27.33
CA ALA A 801 -20.81 3.97 -26.13
C ALA A 801 -21.72 5.16 -26.48
N ASN A 802 -21.30 5.99 -27.44
CA ASN A 802 -22.06 7.16 -27.91
C ASN A 802 -23.42 6.79 -28.53
N ASN A 803 -23.54 5.61 -29.14
CA ASN A 803 -24.80 5.12 -29.69
C ASN A 803 -25.79 4.59 -28.62
N ASN A 804 -25.33 4.36 -27.38
CA ASN A 804 -26.11 3.76 -26.29
C ASN A 804 -26.05 4.61 -24.99
N PRO A 805 -26.41 5.91 -25.05
CA PRO A 805 -26.27 6.86 -23.93
C PRO A 805 -27.21 6.57 -22.75
N ASP A 806 -28.18 5.68 -22.93
CA ASP A 806 -29.06 5.12 -21.91
C ASP A 806 -28.35 4.10 -20.99
N VAL A 807 -27.22 3.53 -21.45
CA VAL A 807 -26.43 2.54 -20.69
C VAL A 807 -25.02 3.07 -20.37
N PHE A 808 -24.42 3.84 -21.26
CA PHE A 808 -23.10 4.47 -21.08
C PHE A 808 -23.26 5.93 -20.68
N LYS A 809 -22.91 6.26 -19.44
CA LYS A 809 -22.95 7.64 -18.96
C LYS A 809 -21.81 8.46 -19.57
N LYS A 810 -22.12 9.67 -20.02
CA LYS A 810 -21.10 10.65 -20.40
C LYS A 810 -20.32 11.13 -19.17
N ARG A 811 -19.03 11.43 -19.36
CA ARG A 811 -18.22 12.15 -18.37
C ARG A 811 -18.60 13.63 -18.33
N ALA A 812 -18.30 14.27 -17.21
CA ALA A 812 -18.26 15.72 -17.14
C ALA A 812 -17.20 16.29 -18.10
N ASP A 813 -17.43 17.50 -18.60
CA ASP A 813 -16.45 18.30 -19.32
C ASP A 813 -15.48 18.95 -18.32
N TYR A 814 -14.18 18.70 -18.51
CA TYR A 814 -13.10 19.25 -17.71
C TYR A 814 -12.36 20.39 -18.39
N SER A 815 -12.75 20.84 -19.58
CA SER A 815 -12.00 21.83 -20.38
C SER A 815 -11.71 23.11 -19.59
N LYS A 816 -12.69 23.64 -18.84
CA LYS A 816 -12.51 24.78 -17.91
C LYS A 816 -11.49 24.51 -16.80
N VAL A 817 -11.45 23.28 -16.29
CA VAL A 817 -10.49 22.86 -15.25
C VAL A 817 -9.10 22.72 -15.86
N ASP A 818 -8.98 22.22 -17.09
CA ASP A 818 -7.72 22.12 -17.82
C ASP A 818 -7.14 23.51 -18.16
N GLU A 819 -7.97 24.46 -18.56
CA GLU A 819 -7.58 25.88 -18.70
C GLU A 819 -7.07 26.47 -17.37
N ALA A 820 -7.81 26.26 -16.27
CA ALA A 820 -7.42 26.74 -14.94
C ALA A 820 -6.12 26.08 -14.43
N LEU A 821 -5.93 24.78 -14.70
CA LEU A 821 -4.70 24.04 -14.40
C LEU A 821 -3.51 24.53 -15.24
N GLU A 822 -3.70 24.85 -16.53
CA GLU A 822 -2.64 25.42 -17.36
C GLU A 822 -2.20 26.81 -16.86
N LYS A 823 -3.15 27.66 -16.46
CA LYS A 823 -2.84 28.92 -15.76
C LYS A 823 -2.05 28.66 -14.47
N ALA A 824 -2.44 27.67 -13.67
CA ALA A 824 -1.76 27.33 -12.42
C ALA A 824 -0.28 26.92 -12.62
N LYS A 825 0.05 26.16 -13.68
CA LYS A 825 1.43 25.74 -14.00
C LYS A 825 2.42 26.91 -14.14
N LYS A 826 1.96 28.09 -14.58
CA LYS A 826 2.80 29.29 -14.65
C LYS A 826 3.36 29.65 -13.26
N TYR A 827 2.52 29.55 -12.23
CA TYR A 827 2.86 29.94 -10.87
C TYR A 827 3.71 28.88 -10.15
N GLU A 828 3.68 27.61 -10.58
CA GLU A 828 4.52 26.55 -10.02
C GLU A 828 6.01 26.85 -10.19
N LYS A 829 6.42 27.34 -11.38
CA LYS A 829 7.80 27.76 -11.67
C LYS A 829 8.20 28.99 -10.86
N GLU A 830 7.25 29.87 -10.57
CA GLU A 830 7.44 31.10 -9.80
C GLU A 830 7.16 30.93 -8.29
N LYS A 831 6.87 29.73 -7.78
CA LYS A 831 6.31 29.52 -6.42
C LYS A 831 7.08 30.21 -5.29
N ASN A 832 8.40 30.32 -5.42
CA ASN A 832 9.27 30.99 -4.45
C ASN A 832 9.01 32.50 -4.32
N ASN A 833 8.33 33.12 -5.28
CA ASN A 833 7.96 34.54 -5.29
C ASN A 833 6.69 34.83 -4.46
N TYR A 834 5.92 33.82 -4.06
CA TYR A 834 4.62 33.97 -3.41
C TYR A 834 4.67 33.58 -1.92
N THR A 835 3.77 34.14 -1.12
CA THR A 835 3.68 33.78 0.31
C THR A 835 3.21 32.32 0.45
N ALA A 836 3.77 31.60 1.43
CA ALA A 836 3.49 30.18 1.62
C ALA A 836 1.99 29.89 1.78
N GLU A 837 1.28 30.73 2.54
CA GLU A 837 -0.18 30.64 2.76
C GLU A 837 -0.99 30.81 1.46
N SER A 838 -0.61 31.74 0.58
CA SER A 838 -1.36 31.97 -0.67
C SER A 838 -1.06 30.89 -1.72
N TYR A 839 0.17 30.40 -1.77
CA TYR A 839 0.53 29.30 -2.67
C TYR A 839 -0.05 27.94 -2.20
N ASP A 840 -0.10 27.68 -0.89
CA ASP A 840 -0.73 26.49 -0.31
C ASP A 840 -2.23 26.38 -0.67
N LYS A 841 -2.95 27.52 -0.73
CA LYS A 841 -4.34 27.55 -1.21
C LYS A 841 -4.48 27.12 -2.67
N LEU A 842 -3.55 27.53 -3.54
CA LEU A 842 -3.52 27.10 -4.95
C LEU A 842 -3.15 25.62 -5.09
N ASP A 843 -2.11 25.17 -4.38
CA ASP A 843 -1.68 23.76 -4.35
C ASP A 843 -2.82 22.83 -3.89
N LYS A 844 -3.59 23.24 -2.87
CA LYS A 844 -4.79 22.53 -2.39
C LYS A 844 -5.92 22.54 -3.42
N ALA A 845 -6.20 23.66 -4.07
CA ALA A 845 -7.23 23.73 -5.12
C ALA A 845 -6.90 22.82 -6.31
N VAL A 846 -5.64 22.81 -6.75
CA VAL A 846 -5.14 21.92 -7.82
C VAL A 846 -5.23 20.45 -7.42
N LYS A 847 -4.88 20.09 -6.17
CA LYS A 847 -4.95 18.71 -5.65
C LYS A 847 -6.36 18.21 -5.35
N ALA A 848 -7.35 19.10 -5.25
CA ALA A 848 -8.74 18.73 -5.02
C ALA A 848 -9.47 18.19 -6.27
N VAL A 849 -8.88 18.33 -7.47
CA VAL A 849 -9.51 17.94 -8.74
C VAL A 849 -9.64 16.42 -8.87
N ILE A 850 -10.88 15.91 -8.77
CA ILE A 850 -11.21 14.52 -9.07
C ILE A 850 -11.70 14.42 -10.51
N ARG A 851 -11.08 13.56 -11.33
CA ARG A 851 -11.30 13.44 -12.80
C ARG A 851 -12.17 12.27 -13.27
N ASP A 852 -13.04 11.72 -12.42
CA ASP A 852 -13.93 10.60 -12.77
C ASP A 852 -15.43 10.94 -12.71
N LYS A 853 -15.78 12.23 -12.68
CA LYS A 853 -17.18 12.71 -12.61
C LYS A 853 -17.97 12.48 -13.89
N TYR A 854 -19.28 12.32 -13.73
CA TYR A 854 -20.25 12.16 -14.82
C TYR A 854 -20.94 13.49 -15.17
N GLU A 855 -21.64 13.55 -16.31
CA GLU A 855 -22.33 14.77 -16.81
C GLU A 855 -23.31 15.35 -15.76
N GLU A 856 -23.99 14.50 -14.98
CA GLU A 856 -24.85 14.94 -13.87
C GLU A 856 -24.10 15.61 -12.69
N GLU A 857 -22.78 15.45 -12.59
CA GLU A 857 -21.93 16.05 -11.57
C GLU A 857 -21.19 17.31 -12.08
N GLN A 858 -21.47 17.78 -13.31
CA GLN A 858 -20.79 18.94 -13.93
C GLN A 858 -20.67 20.18 -13.02
N PRO A 859 -21.67 20.57 -12.19
CA PRO A 859 -21.51 21.70 -11.27
C PRO A 859 -20.33 21.55 -10.28
N THR A 860 -19.98 20.31 -9.90
CA THR A 860 -18.82 20.02 -9.05
C THR A 860 -17.52 20.22 -9.81
N VAL A 861 -17.51 19.93 -11.12
CA VAL A 861 -16.33 20.08 -11.99
C VAL A 861 -16.09 21.54 -12.34
N ASP A 862 -17.15 22.29 -12.65
CA ASP A 862 -17.10 23.75 -12.80
C ASP A 862 -16.57 24.43 -11.52
N LEU A 863 -16.98 23.95 -10.33
CA LEU A 863 -16.46 24.45 -9.05
C LEU A 863 -14.95 24.18 -8.84
N TYR A 864 -14.37 23.13 -9.43
CA TYR A 864 -12.92 22.94 -9.41
C TYR A 864 -12.18 24.05 -10.18
N ALA A 865 -12.68 24.41 -11.37
CA ALA A 865 -12.11 25.52 -12.14
C ALA A 865 -12.22 26.84 -11.34
N VAL A 866 -13.41 27.15 -10.81
CA VAL A 866 -13.64 28.35 -9.99
C VAL A 866 -12.72 28.39 -8.76
N ALA A 867 -12.48 27.26 -8.09
CA ALA A 867 -11.59 27.19 -6.94
C ALA A 867 -10.13 27.46 -7.31
N ILE A 868 -9.65 26.92 -8.44
CA ILE A 868 -8.28 27.17 -8.92
C ILE A 868 -8.11 28.63 -9.34
N GLU A 869 -9.01 29.18 -10.16
CA GLU A 869 -8.96 30.60 -10.58
C GLU A 869 -9.03 31.54 -9.36
N SER A 870 -9.88 31.23 -8.38
CA SER A 870 -9.99 32.00 -7.12
C SER A 870 -8.71 31.95 -6.29
N ALA A 871 -8.01 30.81 -6.28
CA ALA A 871 -6.73 30.68 -5.59
C ALA A 871 -5.59 31.39 -6.33
N ILE A 872 -5.59 31.36 -7.68
CA ILE A 872 -4.68 32.16 -8.51
C ILE A 872 -4.88 33.66 -8.23
N ALA A 873 -6.14 34.13 -8.19
CA ALA A 873 -6.47 35.53 -7.87
C ALA A 873 -6.11 35.95 -6.44
N GLN A 874 -5.93 34.99 -5.52
CA GLN A 874 -5.51 35.22 -4.13
C GLN A 874 -4.00 35.07 -3.90
N LEU A 875 -3.20 34.78 -4.93
CA LEU A 875 -1.74 34.71 -4.83
C LEU A 875 -1.16 36.07 -4.42
N LYS A 876 -0.47 36.09 -3.28
CA LYS A 876 0.24 37.28 -2.77
C LYS A 876 1.73 37.10 -2.97
N LEU A 877 2.38 38.07 -3.62
CA LEU A 877 3.84 38.11 -3.68
C LEU A 877 4.42 38.25 -2.28
N LYS A 878 5.64 37.73 -2.07
CA LYS A 878 6.43 38.07 -0.89
C LYS A 878 6.85 39.56 -0.96
N PRO A 879 7.00 40.24 0.18
CA PRO A 879 7.76 41.49 0.21
C PRO A 879 9.19 41.23 -0.28
N ALA A 880 9.87 42.29 -0.74
CA ALA A 880 11.30 42.26 -0.96
C ALA A 880 12.06 42.07 0.38
N ASP A 881 13.29 41.59 0.29
CA ASP A 881 14.23 41.56 1.42
C ASP A 881 14.88 42.94 1.59
N TYR A 882 14.56 43.60 2.70
CA TYR A 882 15.06 44.91 3.09
C TYR A 882 16.24 44.84 4.08
N THR A 883 16.79 43.66 4.38
CA THR A 883 17.82 43.48 5.43
C THR A 883 19.01 44.42 5.26
N ALA A 884 19.58 44.51 4.04
CA ALA A 884 20.70 45.40 3.74
C ALA A 884 20.36 46.91 3.85
N ILE A 885 19.09 47.30 3.67
CA ILE A 885 18.64 48.67 3.98
C ILE A 885 18.59 48.87 5.50
N ASN A 886 17.95 47.94 6.22
CA ASN A 886 17.71 48.04 7.66
C ASN A 886 19.00 48.15 8.49
N GLU A 887 20.08 47.50 8.07
CA GLU A 887 21.41 47.59 8.71
C GLU A 887 22.02 49.00 8.73
N ILE A 888 21.60 49.87 7.81
CA ILE A 888 22.18 51.22 7.61
C ILE A 888 21.14 52.32 7.87
N TYR A 889 19.85 52.07 7.58
CA TYR A 889 18.75 53.04 7.64
C TYR A 889 18.71 53.86 8.95
N PHE A 890 18.85 53.22 10.10
CA PHE A 890 18.87 53.90 11.41
C PHE A 890 20.13 54.75 11.63
N LYS A 891 21.29 54.32 11.12
CA LYS A 891 22.55 55.08 11.18
C LYS A 891 22.46 56.31 10.28
N ALA A 892 21.95 56.14 9.06
CA ALA A 892 21.73 57.21 8.10
C ALA A 892 20.72 58.25 8.61
N LYS A 893 19.55 57.84 9.13
CA LYS A 893 18.60 58.76 9.77
C LYS A 893 19.19 59.48 10.97
N LYS A 894 20.06 58.83 11.76
CA LYS A 894 20.79 59.49 12.84
C LYS A 894 21.73 60.57 12.30
N ALA A 895 22.50 60.31 11.23
CA ALA A 895 23.38 61.30 10.63
C ALA A 895 22.62 62.55 10.15
N VAL A 896 21.47 62.38 9.48
CA VAL A 896 20.61 63.49 9.03
C VAL A 896 20.08 64.32 10.20
N ALA A 897 19.70 63.69 11.32
CA ALA A 897 19.32 64.40 12.54
C ALA A 897 20.47 65.25 13.15
N TYR A 898 21.73 64.96 12.80
CA TYR A 898 22.91 65.77 13.15
C TYR A 898 23.48 66.56 11.94
N ARG A 899 22.68 66.88 10.91
CA ARG A 899 23.17 67.52 9.65
C ARG A 899 24.06 68.76 9.83
N LYS A 900 23.93 69.51 10.95
CA LYS A 900 24.82 70.62 11.29
C LYS A 900 26.32 70.22 11.39
N ASN A 901 26.63 68.95 11.68
CA ASN A 901 27.99 68.43 11.78
C ASN A 901 28.58 68.00 10.42
N TYR A 902 27.77 67.89 9.37
CA TYR A 902 28.19 67.33 8.08
C TYR A 902 28.20 68.39 6.97
N VAL A 903 29.06 68.22 5.97
CA VAL A 903 29.11 69.07 4.78
C VAL A 903 27.80 68.91 4.02
N ASP A 904 27.10 70.02 3.76
CA ASP A 904 25.68 70.01 3.34
C ASP A 904 25.46 69.16 2.07
N LYS A 905 26.35 69.28 1.09
CA LYS A 905 26.36 68.45 -0.14
C LYS A 905 26.34 66.93 0.12
N THR A 906 27.03 66.46 1.16
CA THR A 906 27.13 65.01 1.46
C THR A 906 25.90 64.52 2.24
N ILE A 907 25.39 65.32 3.18
CA ILE A 907 24.24 64.94 3.98
C ILE A 907 22.91 65.11 3.24
N ASP A 908 22.80 66.09 2.32
CA ASP A 908 21.63 66.28 1.48
C ASP A 908 21.44 65.12 0.47
N GLU A 909 22.52 64.56 -0.08
CA GLU A 909 22.43 63.37 -0.95
C GLU A 909 22.04 62.11 -0.15
N LEU A 910 22.50 61.97 1.10
CA LEU A 910 22.05 60.89 1.98
C LEU A 910 20.56 61.04 2.37
N GLU A 911 20.12 62.26 2.69
CA GLU A 911 18.72 62.56 2.99
C GLU A 911 17.82 62.31 1.77
N LYS A 912 18.29 62.67 0.56
CA LYS A 912 17.63 62.32 -0.71
C LYS A 912 17.49 60.82 -0.92
N VAL A 913 18.56 60.03 -0.78
CA VAL A 913 18.46 58.56 -0.93
C VAL A 913 17.57 57.93 0.15
N LEU A 914 17.59 58.43 1.39
CA LEU A 914 16.67 57.98 2.45
C LEU A 914 15.19 58.20 2.11
N ASN A 915 14.88 59.30 1.42
CA ASN A 915 13.51 59.66 1.03
C ASN A 915 13.00 58.88 -0.20
N GLU A 916 13.87 58.20 -0.94
CA GLU A 916 13.50 57.28 -2.04
C GLU A 916 13.10 55.87 -1.55
N ILE A 917 13.25 55.57 -0.26
CA ILE A 917 13.01 54.23 0.29
C ILE A 917 11.53 54.05 0.66
N SER A 918 10.80 53.31 -0.18
CA SER A 918 9.49 52.73 0.17
C SER A 918 9.65 51.27 0.63
N PHE A 919 8.83 50.86 1.61
CA PHE A 919 8.86 49.54 2.26
C PHE A 919 7.73 48.57 1.80
N ASP A 920 7.07 48.89 0.69
CA ASP A 920 5.96 48.14 0.10
C ASP A 920 6.33 47.29 -1.13
N LEU A 921 7.59 47.36 -1.59
CA LEU A 921 8.04 46.69 -2.81
C LEU A 921 8.06 45.16 -2.64
N THR A 922 7.78 44.47 -3.75
CA THR A 922 7.68 43.01 -3.77
C THR A 922 8.99 42.33 -4.15
N ILE A 923 9.11 41.03 -3.92
CA ILE A 923 10.27 40.23 -4.32
C ILE A 923 10.59 40.28 -5.83
N LYS A 924 9.61 40.64 -6.68
CA LYS A 924 9.83 40.90 -8.12
C LYS A 924 10.57 42.21 -8.42
N GLU A 925 10.78 43.03 -7.40
CA GLU A 925 11.44 44.33 -7.46
C GLU A 925 12.70 44.37 -6.57
N GLN A 926 13.19 43.19 -6.15
CA GLN A 926 14.37 43.05 -5.28
C GLN A 926 15.58 43.83 -5.80
N GLU A 927 15.76 43.92 -7.12
CA GLU A 927 16.84 44.71 -7.72
C GLU A 927 16.74 46.21 -7.39
N LYS A 928 15.52 46.79 -7.31
CA LYS A 928 15.32 48.17 -6.84
C LYS A 928 15.78 48.33 -5.39
N VAL A 929 15.40 47.39 -4.52
CA VAL A 929 15.76 47.39 -3.11
C VAL A 929 17.27 47.19 -2.92
N ASN A 930 17.90 46.31 -3.69
CA ASN A 930 19.36 46.11 -3.68
C ASN A 930 20.10 47.38 -4.16
N ASN A 931 19.62 48.03 -5.21
CA ASN A 931 20.20 49.27 -5.72
C ASN A 931 20.00 50.46 -4.76
N LEU A 932 18.85 50.54 -4.07
CA LEU A 932 18.62 51.51 -2.99
C LEU A 932 19.51 51.22 -1.77
N ALA A 933 19.68 49.95 -1.38
CA ALA A 933 20.59 49.56 -0.30
C ALA A 933 22.03 49.95 -0.61
N LYS A 934 22.49 49.70 -1.84
CA LYS A 934 23.81 50.14 -2.30
C LYS A 934 23.93 51.67 -2.25
N ARG A 935 22.99 52.41 -2.86
CA ARG A 935 23.04 53.88 -2.85
C ARG A 935 22.98 54.48 -1.44
N LEU A 936 22.21 53.89 -0.54
CA LEU A 936 22.13 54.30 0.87
C LEU A 936 23.46 54.07 1.58
N LYS A 937 24.11 52.93 1.32
CA LYS A 937 25.45 52.64 1.82
C LYS A 937 26.48 53.62 1.26
N ASP A 938 26.56 53.74 -0.06
CA ASP A 938 27.52 54.59 -0.76
C ASP A 938 27.40 56.05 -0.29
N ALA A 939 26.17 56.58 -0.14
CA ALA A 939 25.93 57.93 0.38
C ALA A 939 26.22 58.10 1.88
N TYR A 940 26.07 57.04 2.68
CA TYR A 940 26.41 57.06 4.11
C TYR A 940 27.93 56.98 4.35
N GLU A 941 28.65 56.19 3.54
CA GLU A 941 30.11 56.08 3.59
C GLU A 941 30.80 57.32 2.98
N ALA A 942 30.10 58.10 2.14
CA ALA A 942 30.55 59.38 1.58
C ALA A 942 30.27 60.61 2.46
N LEU A 943 29.82 60.45 3.72
CA LEU A 943 29.58 61.57 4.63
C LEU A 943 30.88 62.25 5.06
N GLU A 944 30.98 63.56 4.83
CA GLU A 944 32.11 64.38 5.28
C GLU A 944 31.72 65.27 6.45
N LEU A 945 32.54 65.30 7.50
CA LEU A 945 32.39 66.20 8.64
C LEU A 945 32.88 67.62 8.29
N LYS A 946 32.13 68.63 8.72
CA LYS A 946 32.59 70.03 8.69
C LYS A 946 33.82 70.22 9.58
N ASP A 947 34.67 71.17 9.23
CA ASP A 947 35.79 71.58 10.09
C ASP A 947 35.28 72.24 11.38
N ALA A 948 36.07 72.16 12.46
CA ALA A 948 35.77 72.88 13.69
C ALA A 948 35.93 74.40 13.50
N ASP A 949 35.13 75.19 14.23
CA ASP A 949 35.27 76.64 14.25
C ASP A 949 36.43 77.07 15.18
N TYR A 950 37.55 77.46 14.58
CA TYR A 950 38.71 78.04 15.27
C TYR A 950 38.58 79.54 15.54
N SER A 951 37.45 80.20 15.23
CA SER A 951 37.32 81.66 15.32
C SER A 951 37.56 82.21 16.73
N GLU A 952 37.21 81.46 17.78
CA GLU A 952 37.56 81.82 19.17
C GLU A 952 39.04 81.60 19.50
N VAL A 953 39.69 80.60 18.91
CA VAL A 953 41.15 80.39 19.05
C VAL A 953 41.89 81.55 18.38
N GLU A 954 41.46 81.97 17.19
CA GLU A 954 42.05 83.11 16.46
C GLU A 954 41.80 84.46 17.12
N LYS A 955 40.70 84.62 17.89
CA LYS A 955 40.50 85.79 18.77
C LYS A 955 41.48 85.71 19.96
N ALA A 956 41.53 84.57 20.66
CA ALA A 956 42.43 84.37 21.79
C ALA A 956 43.92 84.54 21.43
N LYS A 957 44.36 84.06 20.25
CA LYS A 957 45.71 84.30 19.70
C LYS A 957 46.02 85.80 19.56
N LYS A 958 45.04 86.63 19.20
CA LYS A 958 45.17 88.10 19.02
C LYS A 958 45.06 88.90 20.32
N GLU A 959 44.50 88.31 21.38
CA GLU A 959 44.40 88.91 22.72
C GLU A 959 45.75 88.89 23.48
N VAL A 960 46.78 88.23 22.94
CA VAL A 960 48.12 88.14 23.54
C VAL A 960 48.85 89.49 23.47
N PRO A 961 49.22 90.11 24.61
CA PRO A 961 49.95 91.38 24.62
C PRO A 961 51.47 91.17 24.37
N ASP A 962 52.18 92.28 24.16
CA ASP A 962 53.66 92.25 24.04
C ASP A 962 54.32 91.76 25.34
N LEU A 963 54.73 90.50 25.32
CA LEU A 963 55.25 89.76 26.47
C LEU A 963 56.55 90.34 27.05
N LYS A 964 57.26 91.25 26.35
CA LYS A 964 58.52 91.83 26.84
C LYS A 964 58.37 92.63 28.13
N ASN A 965 57.16 93.15 28.40
CA ASN A 965 56.83 93.94 29.59
C ASN A 965 56.50 93.09 30.82
N TYR A 966 56.37 91.76 30.67
CA TYR A 966 55.87 90.83 31.68
C TYR A 966 56.97 89.91 32.23
N THR A 967 56.69 89.20 33.33
CA THR A 967 57.62 88.24 33.94
C THR A 967 57.84 87.01 33.06
N GLU A 968 59.08 86.49 33.06
CA GLU A 968 59.48 85.41 32.14
C GLU A 968 58.68 84.10 32.36
N GLU A 969 58.30 83.82 33.60
CA GLU A 969 57.47 82.66 33.97
C GLU A 969 56.05 82.77 33.40
N THR A 970 55.39 83.92 33.58
CA THR A 970 54.01 84.12 33.10
C THR A 970 53.96 84.23 31.57
N ALA A 971 54.97 84.85 30.94
CA ALA A 971 55.12 84.87 29.48
C ALA A 971 55.25 83.45 28.88
N LYS A 972 56.07 82.57 29.49
CA LYS A 972 56.23 81.17 29.02
C LYS A 972 54.94 80.37 29.08
N ALA A 973 54.05 80.65 30.04
CA ALA A 973 52.74 79.98 30.11
C ALA A 973 51.86 80.30 28.89
N VAL A 974 51.86 81.55 28.43
CA VAL A 974 51.12 81.96 27.20
C VAL A 974 51.72 81.29 25.96
N THR A 975 53.05 81.32 25.79
CA THR A 975 53.72 80.65 24.66
C THR A 975 53.41 79.15 24.62
N LYS A 976 53.33 78.48 25.78
CA LYS A 976 52.96 77.07 25.87
C LYS A 976 51.49 76.81 25.49
N ALA A 977 50.57 77.70 25.86
CA ALA A 977 49.17 77.58 25.48
C ALA A 977 48.97 77.75 23.96
N LEU A 978 49.67 78.70 23.34
CA LEU A 978 49.68 78.90 21.88
C LEU A 978 50.25 77.69 21.14
N ALA A 979 51.36 77.11 21.62
CA ALA A 979 52.01 75.95 20.99
C ALA A 979 51.24 74.61 21.19
N ALA A 980 50.18 74.60 22.00
CA ALA A 980 49.35 73.42 22.23
C ALA A 980 48.16 73.29 21.24
N VAL A 981 47.90 74.32 20.43
CA VAL A 981 46.81 74.33 19.44
C VAL A 981 47.10 73.31 18.34
N GLN A 982 46.25 72.29 18.21
CA GLN A 982 46.23 71.42 17.04
C GLN A 982 45.24 72.00 16.02
N GLU A 983 45.70 72.27 14.81
CA GLU A 983 44.89 72.81 13.69
C GLU A 983 44.34 71.67 12.81
N GLY A 984 43.25 71.92 12.07
CA GLY A 984 42.64 70.94 11.16
C GLY A 984 41.72 69.89 11.81
N LEU A 985 41.22 70.13 13.03
CA LEU A 985 40.23 69.27 13.69
C LEU A 985 38.83 69.44 13.08
N LYS A 986 38.01 68.40 13.17
CA LYS A 986 36.62 68.38 12.67
C LYS A 986 35.62 68.77 13.77
N ILE A 987 34.40 69.13 13.38
CA ILE A 987 33.34 69.71 14.23
C ILE A 987 32.84 68.79 15.35
N ASP A 988 33.14 67.49 15.31
CA ASP A 988 32.93 66.54 16.41
C ASP A 988 34.03 66.59 17.49
N GLU A 989 35.15 67.25 17.22
CA GLU A 989 36.17 67.66 18.19
C GLU A 989 36.04 69.15 18.62
N GLN A 990 34.91 69.83 18.36
CA GLN A 990 34.75 71.27 18.67
C GLN A 990 35.09 71.62 20.14
N ASP A 991 34.66 70.80 21.11
CA ASP A 991 34.95 71.00 22.54
C ASP A 991 36.46 71.15 22.84
N LYS A 992 37.31 70.47 22.05
CA LYS A 992 38.78 70.52 22.15
C LYS A 992 39.33 71.82 21.55
N VAL A 993 38.71 72.34 20.49
CA VAL A 993 39.03 73.64 19.88
C VAL A 993 38.61 74.80 20.78
N ASP A 994 37.41 74.75 21.35
CA ASP A 994 36.93 75.72 22.34
C ASP A 994 37.84 75.74 23.58
N GLN A 995 38.29 74.56 24.03
CA GLN A 995 39.23 74.44 25.15
C GLN A 995 40.63 75.00 24.82
N TYR A 996 41.07 75.01 23.55
CA TYR A 996 42.29 75.74 23.15
C TYR A 996 42.13 77.25 23.30
N ALA A 997 41.03 77.83 22.82
CA ALA A 997 40.74 79.26 22.96
C ALA A 997 40.72 79.67 24.44
N LYS A 998 40.05 78.88 25.27
CA LYS A 998 40.02 79.05 26.72
C LYS A 998 41.41 78.95 27.35
N ASN A 999 42.21 77.94 27.01
CA ASN A 999 43.56 77.76 27.56
C ASN A 999 44.48 78.97 27.28
N ILE A 1000 44.36 79.59 26.12
CA ILE A 1000 45.13 80.80 25.76
C ILE A 1000 44.69 81.99 26.64
N ARG A 1001 43.39 82.24 26.78
CA ARG A 1001 42.84 83.31 27.65
C ARG A 1001 43.14 83.08 29.14
N ASP A 1002 43.06 81.84 29.59
CA ASP A 1002 43.44 81.42 30.94
C ASP A 1002 44.95 81.60 31.19
N ALA A 1003 45.80 81.64 30.16
CA ALA A 1003 47.21 82.00 30.30
C ALA A 1003 47.43 83.53 30.28
N ILE A 1004 46.79 84.26 29.36
CA ILE A 1004 46.88 85.74 29.24
C ILE A 1004 46.45 86.41 30.55
N SER A 1005 45.35 85.95 31.15
CA SER A 1005 44.82 86.50 32.43
C SER A 1005 45.76 86.35 33.63
N LYS A 1006 46.85 85.57 33.51
CA LYS A 1006 47.85 85.34 34.57
C LYS A 1006 49.18 86.07 34.32
N LEU A 1007 49.24 86.96 33.33
CA LEU A 1007 50.43 87.77 33.03
C LEU A 1007 50.71 88.81 34.12
N GLU A 1008 51.96 88.86 34.61
CA GLU A 1008 52.41 89.81 35.61
C GLU A 1008 53.40 90.82 35.02
N GLU A 1009 53.12 92.12 35.14
CA GLU A 1009 54.00 93.18 34.63
C GLU A 1009 55.26 93.38 35.48
N LYS A 1010 56.37 93.75 34.82
CA LYS A 1010 57.59 94.24 35.47
C LYS A 1010 57.34 95.57 36.22
N LYS A 1011 58.19 95.88 37.21
CA LYS A 1011 58.18 97.15 37.96
C LYS A 1011 58.82 98.29 37.14
N ALA A 1012 58.48 99.55 37.47
CA ALA A 1012 59.10 100.74 36.89
C ALA A 1012 60.56 100.92 37.35
N ASP A 1013 61.37 101.62 36.53
CA ASP A 1013 62.68 102.13 36.94
C ASP A 1013 62.53 103.52 37.61
N TYR A 1014 63.01 103.59 38.85
CA TYR A 1014 63.01 104.79 39.69
C TYR A 1014 64.38 105.49 39.78
N SER A 1015 65.39 105.02 39.03
CA SER A 1015 66.79 105.47 39.12
C SER A 1015 66.98 106.98 38.94
N ASN A 1016 66.04 107.69 38.30
CA ASN A 1016 66.04 109.15 38.18
C ASN A 1016 65.48 109.87 39.43
N VAL A 1017 64.52 109.29 40.14
CA VAL A 1017 64.00 109.83 41.40
C VAL A 1017 65.07 109.75 42.50
N ASP A 1018 65.82 108.66 42.55
CA ASP A 1018 66.93 108.47 43.49
C ASP A 1018 68.12 109.44 43.25
N LYS A 1019 68.20 110.06 42.06
CA LYS A 1019 69.12 111.16 41.77
C LYS A 1019 68.57 112.49 42.30
N ALA A 1020 67.31 112.81 42.00
CA ALA A 1020 66.67 114.07 42.42
C ALA A 1020 66.68 114.26 43.95
N LEU A 1021 66.36 113.20 44.70
CA LEU A 1021 66.35 113.22 46.17
C LEU A 1021 67.71 113.55 46.81
N LYS A 1022 68.84 113.36 46.11
CA LYS A 1022 70.18 113.66 46.64
C LYS A 1022 70.55 115.15 46.58
N ASN A 1023 69.82 115.95 45.79
CA ASN A 1023 70.10 117.37 45.59
C ASN A 1023 69.45 118.28 46.65
N VAL A 1024 68.65 117.71 47.56
CA VAL A 1024 67.93 118.43 48.62
C VAL A 1024 68.92 119.10 49.60
N PRO A 1025 68.83 120.43 49.85
CA PRO A 1025 69.71 121.11 50.80
C PRO A 1025 69.55 120.59 52.24
N LYS A 1026 70.66 120.35 52.93
CA LYS A 1026 70.69 119.70 54.25
C LYS A 1026 70.29 120.60 55.43
N ASP A 1027 70.35 121.92 55.26
CA ASP A 1027 69.84 122.89 56.23
C ASP A 1027 68.89 123.84 55.49
N LEU A 1028 67.67 123.93 56.04
CA LEU A 1028 66.57 124.73 55.50
C LEU A 1028 66.14 125.84 56.47
N SER A 1029 66.77 125.95 57.65
CA SER A 1029 66.43 126.90 58.72
C SER A 1029 66.59 128.38 58.32
N SER A 1030 67.47 128.66 57.36
CA SER A 1030 67.70 130.00 56.81
C SER A 1030 66.56 130.52 55.94
N TYR A 1031 65.57 129.69 55.60
CA TYR A 1031 64.56 129.98 54.58
C TYR A 1031 63.14 130.16 55.16
N THR A 1032 62.20 130.65 54.34
CA THR A 1032 60.79 130.86 54.69
C THR A 1032 60.00 129.54 54.65
N GLU A 1033 59.18 129.27 55.67
CA GLU A 1033 58.47 127.98 55.82
C GLU A 1033 57.70 127.56 54.55
N GLU A 1034 56.98 128.48 53.91
CA GLU A 1034 56.18 128.21 52.71
C GLU A 1034 57.01 127.64 51.54
N SER A 1035 58.27 128.03 51.43
CA SER A 1035 59.19 127.52 50.41
C SER A 1035 59.71 126.11 50.74
N VAL A 1036 59.97 125.84 52.02
CA VAL A 1036 60.41 124.53 52.54
C VAL A 1036 59.28 123.49 52.45
N GLU A 1037 58.04 123.91 52.68
CA GLU A 1037 56.89 123.01 52.70
C GLU A 1037 56.55 122.43 51.31
N ARG A 1038 56.77 123.21 50.23
CA ARG A 1038 56.66 122.71 48.84
C ARG A 1038 57.66 121.60 48.54
N LEU A 1039 58.91 121.73 49.01
CA LEU A 1039 59.96 120.74 48.84
C LEU A 1039 59.64 119.41 49.58
N ASN A 1040 59.13 119.50 50.81
CA ASN A 1040 58.74 118.31 51.57
C ASN A 1040 57.61 117.51 50.90
N ARG A 1041 56.63 118.17 50.26
CA ARG A 1041 55.54 117.48 49.54
C ARG A 1041 56.06 116.65 48.35
N ALA A 1042 56.99 117.17 47.55
CA ALA A 1042 57.60 116.44 46.45
C ALA A 1042 58.42 115.22 46.94
N ILE A 1043 59.09 115.35 48.09
CA ILE A 1043 59.86 114.27 48.72
C ILE A 1043 58.93 113.13 49.21
N GLU A 1044 57.76 113.43 49.78
CA GLU A 1044 56.80 112.39 50.19
C GLU A 1044 56.19 111.65 49.00
N ALA A 1045 55.86 112.34 47.89
CA ALA A 1045 55.39 111.71 46.66
C ALA A 1045 56.39 110.65 46.15
N ALA A 1046 57.68 110.96 46.27
CA ALA A 1046 58.77 110.09 45.85
C ALA A 1046 59.02 108.84 46.73
N LYS A 1047 58.35 108.66 47.87
CA LYS A 1047 58.52 107.44 48.68
C LYS A 1047 57.71 106.24 48.18
N LYS A 1048 56.76 106.45 47.26
CA LYS A 1048 55.95 105.37 46.67
C LYS A 1048 56.71 104.72 45.50
N ARG A 1049 57.12 103.45 45.71
CA ARG A 1049 57.99 102.64 44.82
C ARG A 1049 57.23 101.44 44.22
N ASP A 1050 55.94 101.61 43.95
CA ASP A 1050 54.96 100.59 43.57
C ASP A 1050 54.51 100.64 42.09
N LEU A 1051 54.95 101.64 41.32
CA LEU A 1051 54.58 101.79 39.91
C LEU A 1051 55.11 100.62 39.05
N LYS A 1052 54.30 100.20 38.07
CA LYS A 1052 54.64 99.19 37.07
C LYS A 1052 55.35 99.79 35.85
N ILE A 1053 55.99 98.97 35.01
CA ILE A 1053 56.70 99.42 33.81
C ILE A 1053 55.79 100.17 32.81
N SER A 1054 54.50 99.80 32.76
CA SER A 1054 53.44 100.53 32.03
C SER A 1054 53.23 101.98 32.50
N GLN A 1055 53.72 102.32 33.70
CA GLN A 1055 53.57 103.61 34.36
C GLN A 1055 54.89 104.39 34.47
N GLN A 1056 55.94 103.98 33.76
CA GLN A 1056 57.30 104.55 33.81
C GLN A 1056 57.34 106.08 33.80
N LYS A 1057 56.55 106.74 32.93
CA LYS A 1057 56.46 108.21 32.86
C LYS A 1057 56.01 108.90 34.15
N LYS A 1058 55.28 108.21 35.03
CA LYS A 1058 54.90 108.72 36.36
C LYS A 1058 56.06 108.66 37.35
N ALA A 1059 56.95 107.66 37.25
CA ALA A 1059 58.18 107.63 38.04
C ALA A 1059 59.14 108.75 37.60
N GLU A 1060 59.19 109.06 36.30
CA GLU A 1060 59.99 110.16 35.75
C GLU A 1060 59.50 111.54 36.21
N ALA A 1061 58.19 111.82 36.13
CA ALA A 1061 57.61 113.10 36.56
C ALA A 1061 57.90 113.43 38.05
N ILE A 1062 57.91 112.41 38.93
CA ILE A 1062 58.26 112.57 40.35
C ILE A 1062 59.70 113.09 40.54
N ALA A 1063 60.64 112.74 39.66
CA ALA A 1063 62.01 113.24 39.73
C ALA A 1063 62.09 114.72 39.32
N GLU A 1064 61.27 115.15 38.36
CA GLU A 1064 61.19 116.53 37.89
C GLU A 1064 60.59 117.46 38.98
N GLU A 1065 59.50 117.03 39.63
CA GLU A 1065 58.82 117.78 40.69
C GLU A 1065 59.74 118.09 41.89
N ILE A 1066 60.59 117.15 42.31
CA ILE A 1066 61.60 117.38 43.37
C ILE A 1066 62.61 118.46 42.96
N ASN A 1067 63.19 118.37 41.75
CA ASN A 1067 64.21 119.32 41.31
C ASN A 1067 63.63 120.74 41.20
N ASN A 1068 62.39 120.87 40.70
CA ASN A 1068 61.69 122.14 40.63
C ASN A 1068 61.42 122.74 42.03
N ALA A 1069 61.08 121.91 43.03
CA ALA A 1069 60.84 122.38 44.39
C ALA A 1069 62.14 122.79 45.13
N ILE A 1070 63.30 122.22 44.80
CA ILE A 1070 64.61 122.62 45.36
C ILE A 1070 64.97 124.06 44.95
N ALA A 1071 64.58 124.50 43.75
CA ALA A 1071 64.96 125.80 43.19
C ALA A 1071 64.25 127.02 43.83
N GLY A 1072 63.25 126.82 44.70
CA GLY A 1072 62.28 127.86 45.10
C GLY A 1072 62.43 128.49 46.50
N LEU A 1073 63.62 128.50 47.12
CA LEU A 1073 63.83 128.85 48.55
C LEU A 1073 64.24 130.33 48.80
N VAL A 1074 63.69 131.00 49.83
CA VAL A 1074 63.83 132.47 50.13
C VAL A 1074 64.15 132.76 51.62
N LYS A 1075 64.84 133.85 52.03
CA LYS A 1075 65.42 134.09 53.40
C LYS A 1075 64.79 135.24 54.25
N LYS A 1076 65.20 135.40 55.54
CA LYS A 1076 64.60 136.27 56.62
C LYS A 1076 65.55 137.32 57.28
N ASN A 1077 65.04 138.20 58.17
CA ASN A 1077 65.76 139.32 58.87
C ASN A 1077 65.26 139.54 60.35
N ILE A 1078 66.01 140.22 61.25
CA ILE A 1078 65.83 140.14 62.75
C ILE A 1078 65.88 141.49 63.54
N THR A 1079 65.37 141.52 64.79
CA THR A 1079 65.52 142.62 65.80
C THR A 1079 65.80 142.03 67.19
N TYR A 1080 66.54 142.75 68.07
CA TYR A 1080 67.03 142.23 69.36
C TYR A 1080 66.39 142.89 70.59
N LYS A 1081 66.33 142.16 71.71
CA LYS A 1081 65.75 142.63 72.99
C LYS A 1081 66.86 143.11 73.95
N MET A 1082 66.55 144.03 74.86
CA MET A 1082 67.49 144.48 75.90
C MET A 1082 66.82 144.57 77.27
N THR A 1083 67.56 144.16 78.30
CA THR A 1083 67.15 144.27 79.71
C THR A 1083 67.78 145.51 80.35
N PRO A 1084 66.99 146.42 80.96
CA PRO A 1084 67.52 147.56 81.73
C PRO A 1084 68.08 147.14 83.10
N GLY A 1085 69.22 147.71 83.50
CA GLY A 1085 69.79 147.59 84.85
C GLY A 1085 69.64 148.88 85.67
N ASP A 1086 69.62 148.73 86.99
CA ASP A 1086 69.40 149.82 87.95
C ASP A 1086 70.63 150.74 88.05
N VAL A 1087 70.54 151.94 87.48
CA VAL A 1087 71.65 152.90 87.43
C VAL A 1087 71.71 153.74 88.71
N ILE A 1088 72.20 153.16 89.80
CA ILE A 1088 72.47 153.92 91.02
C ILE A 1088 73.56 154.96 90.70
N LYS A 1089 73.24 156.25 90.84
CA LYS A 1089 74.16 157.34 90.46
C LYS A 1089 75.48 157.24 91.24
N GLY A 1090 76.60 157.26 90.50
CA GLY A 1090 77.94 157.05 91.06
C GLY A 1090 78.37 155.57 91.22
N GLN A 1091 77.52 154.62 90.82
CA GLN A 1091 77.89 153.21 90.64
C GLN A 1091 78.00 152.86 89.14
N GLU A 1092 78.51 151.66 88.86
CA GLU A 1092 78.57 151.11 87.50
C GLU A 1092 77.19 150.58 87.09
N ALA A 1093 76.83 150.77 85.83
CA ALA A 1093 75.48 150.46 85.33
C ALA A 1093 75.53 149.47 84.17
N VAL A 1094 74.84 148.34 84.31
CA VAL A 1094 74.95 147.20 83.40
C VAL A 1094 73.68 147.04 82.57
N PHE A 1095 73.85 146.98 81.25
CA PHE A 1095 72.79 146.76 80.26
C PHE A 1095 73.12 145.55 79.40
N ARG A 1096 72.12 144.73 79.04
CA ARG A 1096 72.33 143.49 78.27
C ARG A 1096 71.40 143.45 77.07
N SER A 1097 71.97 143.50 75.87
CA SER A 1097 71.27 143.16 74.62
C SER A 1097 71.39 141.67 74.32
N SER A 1098 70.32 141.07 73.81
CA SER A 1098 70.28 139.67 73.37
C SER A 1098 71.09 139.41 72.09
N ALA A 1099 71.67 140.44 71.47
CA ALA A 1099 72.59 140.29 70.35
C ALA A 1099 73.91 139.63 70.80
N ASP A 1100 74.50 138.80 69.94
CA ASP A 1100 75.87 138.32 70.12
C ASP A 1100 76.85 139.49 70.04
N ILE A 1101 77.78 139.56 70.98
CA ILE A 1101 78.84 140.59 71.07
C ILE A 1101 79.75 140.62 69.84
N LYS A 1102 79.96 139.51 69.13
CA LYS A 1102 80.67 139.49 67.84
C LYS A 1102 79.94 140.31 66.76
N LYS A 1103 78.68 140.66 67.01
CA LYS A 1103 77.88 141.55 66.17
C LYS A 1103 77.79 142.98 66.73
N PHE A 1104 78.28 143.28 67.94
CA PHE A 1104 78.21 144.62 68.52
C PHE A 1104 79.01 145.63 67.70
N LYS A 1105 78.42 146.81 67.47
CA LYS A 1105 79.01 147.88 66.67
C LYS A 1105 79.30 149.16 67.46
N GLN A 1106 78.32 149.64 68.22
CA GLN A 1106 78.43 150.90 68.97
C GLN A 1106 77.34 151.04 70.04
N LEU A 1107 77.64 151.84 71.06
CA LEU A 1107 76.72 152.26 72.10
C LEU A 1107 76.27 153.71 71.89
N LEU A 1108 74.98 153.99 72.09
CA LEU A 1108 74.46 155.36 72.20
C LEU A 1108 73.71 155.57 73.51
N ILE A 1109 73.87 156.75 74.11
CA ILE A 1109 73.06 157.27 75.21
C ILE A 1109 72.40 158.56 74.70
N ASP A 1110 71.08 158.65 74.81
CA ASP A 1110 70.26 159.77 74.29
C ASP A 1110 70.60 160.15 72.85
N ASN A 1111 70.75 159.12 72.00
CA ASN A 1111 71.14 159.17 70.59
C ASN A 1111 72.53 159.78 70.30
N LYS A 1112 73.36 160.02 71.33
CA LYS A 1112 74.78 160.39 71.19
C LYS A 1112 75.65 159.14 71.37
N ILE A 1113 76.61 158.92 70.47
CA ILE A 1113 77.55 157.82 70.59
C ILE A 1113 78.40 158.02 71.86
N VAL A 1114 78.51 156.98 72.68
CA VAL A 1114 79.34 157.00 73.88
C VAL A 1114 80.78 156.66 73.51
N ASP A 1115 81.73 157.40 74.05
CA ASP A 1115 83.17 157.10 73.97
C ASP A 1115 83.48 155.78 74.71
N SER A 1116 84.25 154.87 74.09
CA SER A 1116 84.55 153.55 74.64
C SER A 1116 85.37 153.58 75.93
N LYS A 1117 86.01 154.69 76.30
CA LYS A 1117 86.61 154.83 77.65
C LYS A 1117 85.58 154.92 78.77
N ASN A 1118 84.32 155.24 78.45
CA ASN A 1118 83.24 155.44 79.41
C ASN A 1118 82.41 154.17 79.66
N TYR A 1119 82.64 153.07 78.93
CA TYR A 1119 81.95 151.81 79.15
C TYR A 1119 82.80 150.59 78.79
N LYS A 1120 82.64 149.48 79.51
CA LYS A 1120 83.19 148.18 79.11
C LYS A 1120 82.14 147.35 78.38
N VAL A 1121 82.62 146.50 77.47
CA VAL A 1121 81.81 145.48 76.77
C VAL A 1121 82.37 144.11 77.13
N THR A 1122 81.53 143.13 77.46
CA THR A 1122 81.97 141.78 77.89
C THR A 1122 81.12 140.67 77.31
N GLU A 1123 81.74 139.50 77.08
CA GLU A 1123 81.13 138.36 76.36
C GLU A 1123 79.98 137.68 77.12
N GLY A 1124 79.15 136.93 76.38
CA GLY A 1124 77.97 136.23 76.88
C GLY A 1124 76.71 137.11 76.87
N SER A 1125 76.06 137.23 75.70
CA SER A 1125 75.21 138.38 75.31
C SER A 1125 76.02 139.69 75.18
N THR A 1126 75.50 140.70 74.49
CA THR A 1126 76.19 142.01 74.44
C THR A 1126 75.91 142.76 75.74
N ILE A 1127 76.80 142.60 76.72
CA ILE A 1127 76.76 143.30 78.00
C ILE A 1127 77.55 144.61 77.88
N ILE A 1128 76.96 145.70 78.36
CA ILE A 1128 77.52 147.05 78.41
C ILE A 1128 77.53 147.51 79.85
N THR A 1129 78.70 147.86 80.39
CA THR A 1129 78.84 148.42 81.74
C THR A 1129 79.33 149.87 81.64
N LEU A 1130 78.45 150.85 81.87
CA LEU A 1130 78.82 152.27 81.98
C LEU A 1130 79.67 152.50 83.24
N SER A 1131 80.74 153.27 83.13
CA SER A 1131 81.66 153.54 84.24
C SER A 1131 81.08 154.49 85.29
N LYS A 1132 81.55 154.37 86.54
CA LYS A 1132 81.07 155.16 87.70
C LYS A 1132 81.22 156.67 87.51
N GLU A 1133 82.25 157.10 86.77
CA GLU A 1133 82.45 158.53 86.46
C GLU A 1133 81.52 159.01 85.34
N TYR A 1134 81.20 158.16 84.36
CA TYR A 1134 80.23 158.52 83.33
C TYR A 1134 78.79 158.56 83.88
N THR A 1135 78.40 157.64 84.76
CA THR A 1135 77.08 157.69 85.42
C THR A 1135 76.92 158.87 86.38
N LYS A 1136 78.01 159.53 86.83
CA LYS A 1136 77.94 160.82 87.54
C LYS A 1136 77.56 161.99 86.63
N THR A 1137 78.02 162.01 85.37
CA THR A 1137 77.78 163.12 84.43
C THR A 1137 76.35 163.12 83.86
N LEU A 1138 75.66 161.98 83.91
CA LEU A 1138 74.24 161.89 83.59
C LEU A 1138 73.38 162.66 84.61
N SER A 1139 72.33 163.32 84.14
CA SER A 1139 71.30 163.95 84.98
C SER A 1139 70.53 162.93 85.83
N VAL A 1140 69.86 163.39 86.89
CA VAL A 1140 68.87 162.54 87.57
C VAL A 1140 67.56 162.65 86.79
N GLY A 1141 67.15 161.54 86.17
CA GLY A 1141 65.98 161.49 85.29
C GLY A 1141 65.94 160.20 84.48
N GLU A 1142 65.08 160.19 83.46
CA GLU A 1142 64.95 159.08 82.52
C GLU A 1142 65.89 159.29 81.32
N HIS A 1143 66.70 158.28 81.00
CA HIS A 1143 67.67 158.28 79.89
C HIS A 1143 67.41 157.10 78.94
N THR A 1144 67.86 157.20 77.69
CA THR A 1144 67.70 156.14 76.67
C THR A 1144 69.05 155.55 76.27
N ILE A 1145 69.14 154.22 76.16
CA ILE A 1145 70.33 153.50 75.73
C ILE A 1145 70.04 152.64 74.50
N GLN A 1146 70.97 152.64 73.53
CA GLN A 1146 70.89 151.83 72.31
C GLN A 1146 72.17 151.02 72.09
N ILE A 1147 72.02 149.71 71.93
CA ILE A 1147 73.08 148.77 71.56
C ILE A 1147 72.84 148.36 70.11
N VAL A 1148 73.73 148.80 69.21
CA VAL A 1148 73.62 148.55 67.77
C VAL A 1148 74.46 147.35 67.37
N SER A 1149 73.92 146.49 66.50
CA SER A 1149 74.60 145.30 65.97
C SER A 1149 74.55 145.24 64.42
N VAL A 1150 75.28 144.30 63.80
CA VAL A 1150 75.41 144.26 62.32
C VAL A 1150 74.12 143.87 61.59
N ASP A 1151 73.25 143.08 62.21
CA ASP A 1151 72.01 142.53 61.63
C ASP A 1151 70.74 142.87 62.45
N GLY A 1152 70.82 143.90 63.29
CA GLY A 1152 69.72 144.39 64.12
C GLY A 1152 70.20 145.34 65.21
N GLN A 1153 69.29 145.87 66.02
CA GLN A 1153 69.62 146.68 67.19
C GLN A 1153 68.70 146.34 68.38
N ALA A 1154 69.09 146.79 69.57
CA ALA A 1154 68.28 146.76 70.77
C ALA A 1154 68.28 148.15 71.46
N THR A 1155 67.11 148.59 71.91
CA THR A 1155 66.90 149.91 72.51
C THR A 1155 66.07 149.75 73.79
N ALA A 1156 66.43 150.48 74.84
CA ALA A 1156 65.66 150.54 76.08
C ALA A 1156 65.78 151.94 76.71
N LYS A 1157 64.80 152.30 77.53
CA LYS A 1157 64.96 153.40 78.48
C LYS A 1157 65.47 152.84 79.81
N PHE A 1158 66.22 153.63 80.56
CA PHE A 1158 66.64 153.25 81.89
C PHE A 1158 66.17 154.22 82.95
N THR A 1159 65.31 153.62 83.78
CA THR A 1159 65.62 153.34 85.18
C THR A 1159 65.93 151.77 85.55
N VAL A 1160 65.20 150.56 85.23
CA VAL A 1160 65.19 149.03 85.83
C VAL A 1160 64.56 147.58 85.15
N LYS A 1161 64.94 146.17 85.28
CA LYS A 1161 64.21 144.73 84.93
C LYS A 1161 64.79 143.11 84.87
N ASP A 1162 64.13 141.91 84.37
CA ASP A 1162 64.24 140.30 84.69
C ASP A 1162 63.95 138.89 83.69
N MET A 1163 63.89 137.47 84.04
CA MET A 1163 63.87 136.04 83.19
C MET A 1163 63.60 134.40 83.66
N VAL A 1164 63.22 133.21 82.87
CA VAL A 1164 63.08 131.57 83.17
C VAL A 1164 62.64 130.36 82.03
N LYS A 1165 62.41 128.90 81.86
CA LYS A 1165 62.58 127.29 82.21
C LYS A 1165 61.91 126.05 81.19
N VAL A 1166 61.70 124.59 81.02
CA VAL A 1166 61.69 122.98 81.48
C VAL A 1166 61.56 121.60 80.41
N GLU A 1167 61.26 120.17 80.68
CA GLU A 1167 61.44 118.69 79.92
C GLU A 1167 60.30 117.36 79.85
N GLU A 1168 60.15 115.92 79.48
CA GLU A 1168 60.72 114.42 78.97
C GLU A 1168 59.78 112.95 78.64
N THR A 1169 60.09 111.60 78.10
CA THR A 1169 59.38 110.06 78.06
C THR A 1169 59.69 108.58 77.15
N LYS A 1170 58.97 107.27 77.03
CA LYS A 1170 59.31 105.69 76.54
C LYS A 1170 58.33 104.32 75.96
N PRO A 1171 58.69 102.93 75.52
CA PRO A 1171 58.01 101.61 74.70
C PRO A 1171 57.98 99.89 75.07
N ALA A 1172 57.71 98.52 74.51
CA ALA A 1172 57.43 97.35 73.33
C ALA A 1172 56.77 95.72 73.58
N THR A 1173 56.56 94.34 73.00
CA THR A 1173 56.82 93.03 71.96
C THR A 1173 55.71 91.69 71.62
N LYS A 1174 55.57 90.27 71.13
CA LYS A 1174 56.09 88.70 70.77
C LYS A 1174 55.35 87.42 69.77
N LYS A 1175 55.40 85.91 69.76
CA LYS A 1175 55.01 84.68 68.63
C LYS A 1175 54.56 82.93 68.70
N PRO A 1176 54.61 81.74 67.76
CA PRO A 1176 53.79 80.29 67.42
C PRO A 1176 54.35 78.64 67.15
N GLU A 1177 54.00 77.28 66.59
CA GLU A 1177 53.12 76.15 65.67
C GLU A 1177 53.13 74.38 65.85
N LYS A 1178 52.83 73.05 65.22
CA LYS A 1178 52.48 71.95 63.95
C LYS A 1178 51.85 70.30 64.10
N LYS A 1179 51.63 68.96 63.45
CA LYS A 1179 51.85 67.69 62.33
C LYS A 1179 50.74 66.32 62.06
N ALA A 1180 50.56 64.95 61.46
CA ALA A 1180 50.97 63.47 60.73
C ALA A 1180 49.88 62.34 59.91
N LYS A 1181 49.69 60.94 59.38
CA LYS A 1181 50.03 59.29 59.09
C LYS A 1181 49.13 58.26 57.96
N GLU A 1182 48.92 56.87 57.40
CA GLU A 1182 49.25 55.23 57.07
C GLU A 1182 48.39 54.22 55.90
N ASN A 1183 48.15 52.83 55.41
CA ASN A 1183 48.31 51.14 55.41
C ASN A 1183 47.76 49.96 54.18
N MET A 1184 47.78 48.47 54.07
CA MET A 1184 47.38 47.32 52.87
C MET A 1184 47.20 45.54 52.86
N LYS A 1185 46.71 44.56 51.84
CA LYS A 1185 46.62 42.86 51.67
C LYS A 1185 46.17 41.75 50.35
N LYS A 1186 46.00 40.27 50.28
CA LYS A 1186 45.79 39.10 49.06
C LYS A 1186 45.13 37.45 49.06
N LYS A 1187 45.07 36.39 48.01
CA LYS A 1187 44.39 34.85 47.77
C LYS A 1187 44.85 33.67 46.55
N PRO A 1188 44.42 32.36 45.92
CA PRO A 1188 43.53 30.94 45.82
C PRO A 1188 43.89 29.39 45.03
N SER A 1189 43.11 28.16 44.74
CA SER A 1189 43.36 26.71 43.90
C SER A 1189 42.33 25.32 43.58
N LYS A 1190 42.52 24.09 42.76
CA LYS A 1190 41.65 22.68 42.41
C LYS A 1190 42.10 21.23 41.55
N ALA A 1191 41.42 19.92 41.41
CA ALA A 1191 41.66 18.52 40.54
C ALA A 1191 40.59 17.17 40.24
N ASP A 1192 40.77 15.92 39.44
CA ASP A 1192 39.77 14.67 38.93
C ASP A 1192 40.11 13.10 38.20
N THR A 1193 39.29 11.87 38.06
CA THR A 1193 39.22 10.50 37.10
C THR A 1193 38.06 9.27 37.22
N SER A 1194 38.08 7.96 36.67
CA SER A 1194 36.93 6.97 36.23
C SER A 1194 36.58 5.45 36.74
N ASP A 1195 35.29 4.97 36.58
CA ASP A 1195 34.65 3.62 36.19
C ASP A 1195 34.24 2.30 37.04
N SER A 1196 32.91 1.94 37.03
CA SER A 1196 32.19 0.59 36.93
C SER A 1196 31.86 -0.48 38.06
N THR A 1197 30.69 -1.20 37.88
CA THR A 1197 30.18 -2.52 38.46
C THR A 1197 29.66 -2.66 39.94
N HIS A 1198 28.76 -3.59 40.39
CA HIS A 1198 27.49 -4.24 39.88
C HIS A 1198 26.74 -5.10 40.99
N ILE A 1199 25.62 -5.82 40.68
CA ILE A 1199 25.03 -7.05 41.39
C ILE A 1199 24.27 -6.88 42.76
N ILE A 1200 23.21 -7.62 43.22
CA ILE A 1200 22.07 -8.44 42.66
C ILE A 1200 20.94 -8.70 43.73
N GLY A 1201 19.66 -8.83 43.31
CA GLY A 1201 18.65 -9.82 43.82
C GLY A 1201 17.78 -9.58 45.09
N TYR A 1202 16.77 -10.41 45.42
CA TYR A 1202 15.90 -11.29 44.58
C TYR A 1202 14.60 -11.78 45.32
N ILE A 1203 13.41 -11.44 44.79
CA ILE A 1203 12.05 -12.06 44.85
C ILE A 1203 11.36 -12.49 46.17
N ILE A 1204 10.06 -12.09 46.27
CA ILE A 1204 8.95 -12.74 47.02
C ILE A 1204 7.62 -12.60 46.20
N VAL A 1205 6.53 -13.32 46.52
CA VAL A 1205 5.31 -13.46 45.68
C VAL A 1205 4.05 -13.92 46.46
N ILE A 1206 2.88 -14.08 45.77
CA ILE A 1206 1.58 -14.71 46.17
C ILE A 1206 0.60 -13.82 46.98
N PHE A 1207 -0.70 -13.65 46.64
CA PHE A 1207 -1.55 -14.16 45.53
C PHE A 1207 -2.82 -13.27 45.27
N ILE A 1208 -3.40 -13.32 44.03
CA ILE A 1208 -4.87 -13.28 43.67
C ILE A 1208 -5.69 -12.03 44.09
N SER A 1209 -6.54 -11.36 43.29
CA SER A 1209 -7.07 -11.48 41.90
C SER A 1209 -7.75 -10.13 41.48
N LEU A 1210 -8.44 -9.88 40.35
CA LEU A 1210 -8.88 -10.69 39.20
C LEU A 1210 -9.04 -9.77 37.96
N ALA A 1211 -8.86 -10.28 36.74
CA ALA A 1211 -9.17 -9.58 35.48
C ALA A 1211 -9.57 -10.59 34.37
N GLY A 1212 -10.25 -10.15 33.31
CA GLY A 1212 -10.54 -11.01 32.15
C GLY A 1212 -11.59 -10.45 31.18
N ALA A 1213 -11.33 -10.54 29.87
CA ALA A 1213 -12.20 -10.03 28.80
C ALA A 1213 -12.71 -11.16 27.87
N ILE A 1214 -13.53 -10.77 26.87
CA ILE A 1214 -13.75 -11.46 25.57
C ILE A 1214 -14.81 -12.60 25.50
N THR A 1215 -15.94 -12.27 24.85
CA THR A 1215 -16.90 -13.08 24.01
C THR A 1215 -17.54 -14.40 24.49
N LEU A 1216 -18.85 -14.59 24.22
CA LEU A 1216 -19.40 -15.61 23.25
C LEU A 1216 -20.96 -15.68 23.13
N LYS A 1217 -21.49 -15.31 21.94
CA LYS A 1217 -22.34 -16.13 21.01
C LYS A 1217 -23.60 -16.93 21.50
N LYS A 1218 -24.78 -16.53 20.97
CA LYS A 1218 -26.09 -17.26 20.86
C LYS A 1218 -26.87 -17.47 22.19
N LYS A 1219 -28.19 -17.76 22.24
CA LYS A 1219 -29.17 -18.28 21.25
C LYS A 1219 -30.62 -17.85 21.60
N PHE A 1220 -31.58 -18.13 20.70
CA PHE A 1220 -33.04 -17.93 20.77
C PHE A 1220 -33.51 -16.47 20.61
N ASN A 1221 -34.64 -16.19 19.91
CA ASN A 1221 -35.45 -17.09 19.07
C ASN A 1221 -34.90 -17.17 17.64
#